data_AF-A0A5J4V4J0-F1
#
_entry.id   AF-A0A5J4V4J0-F1
#
_cell.length_a   1.000
_cell.length_b   1.000
_cell.length_c   1.000
_cell.angle_alpha   90.00
_cell.angle_beta   90.00
_cell.angle_gamma   90.00
#
_symmetry.space_group_name_H-M   'P 1'
#
loop_
_entity.id
_entity.type
_entity.pdbx_description
1 polymer ?
#
loop_
_entity_poly.entity_id
_entity_poly.type
_entity_poly.pdbx_seq_one_letter_code
_entity_poly.pdbx_strand_id
1 'polypeptide(L)'
;MVVVAYRARAGGAAPADLQKFIKRQEVKFVDNLNYRNNCLFDALSFISLPDEQTKRKSNTSRVAEGKRLMKQFYSAIGNEQIKNFEMFCSNYQGFDLASEGKQLANIFNINICVYAYHHLDFEEEPTQKVETQPKLNSKGNRIHRKNEDRVKEEKYDNYFLDFVIKPENNEFSELDSESTTEIRDKPKDFNILLIHYRSKFHFLYISDTLALTGLAYCPICKLHAIKVNDINGHWERDLKRHIEQCKQNNGKQVKLSGNQIPFTPHITGSKTYEYFWSRQELQNFKPTKYYITYDFETMEEQINKYFGKSISKDNNEICNSFQNSALVPLSVASTIKSKKGLKSIYFDVRSNNKDQNFIQQWLEAIFEEAQQVKDDNKYDDPDVPYDIPVPVLGFNSAHFDMIFVLPYLTSSKWHITNYLGDFSRIKRVEVRHKITGVRIQFLDAEMFVTKMKLKNFVKDFSPSEFIIDNNGIKKKVTKRSNNKGIFPYTAFNTSNYEEILNISELFEQNQFFNELTQEKLSNSDYFDYLLDQIVIIVNNHGKVIDTIKKFNNRWDYLQYYNELDTSIMIKPIDNLIKMNFDNDLDMFNYLSMASCANATKYRMCCDDLDLNQRYTNENDPALQFYNPFVLTQEHWNKKVSSYNMQDTKAGRDIKNNVKEDDFEYFRDIVYKGQCWFCEVKFTNKNPPTLDRIDNSQGHSKNNVQLACSWCNVKRGNRDPFITKGLIQLKRYYLAKGLPMPLTDEDTYHKLRPNITGGLANAFHRYNVKDETQINKLKFEGQYIGY
;
A
#
# COMPACT_ATOMS: atom_id res chain seq x y z
N MET A 1 31.46 13.96 -9.85
CA MET A 1 31.87 14.65 -8.62
C MET A 1 33.28 14.17 -8.32
N VAL A 2 34.29 14.96 -8.68
CA VAL A 2 35.70 14.55 -8.54
C VAL A 2 36.06 14.40 -7.06
N VAL A 3 36.36 13.18 -6.60
CA VAL A 3 36.70 12.90 -5.20
C VAL A 3 38.20 13.06 -4.99
N VAL A 4 38.63 14.22 -4.48
CA VAL A 4 40.03 14.48 -4.06
C VAL A 4 40.17 14.18 -2.57
N ALA A 5 41.26 13.55 -2.10
CA ALA A 5 41.49 13.24 -0.67
C ALA A 5 42.88 13.65 -0.14
N TYR A 6 42.92 14.31 1.03
CA TYR A 6 44.09 14.28 1.93
C TYR A 6 43.64 14.43 3.40
N ARG A 7 44.29 13.70 4.32
CA ARG A 7 44.14 13.86 5.78
C ARG A 7 45.04 14.99 6.31
N ALA A 8 44.49 15.91 7.10
CA ALA A 8 45.31 16.82 7.92
C ALA A 8 45.57 16.24 9.32
N ARG A 9 46.81 16.46 9.80
CA ARG A 9 47.45 16.14 11.09
C ARG A 9 48.10 14.75 11.25
N ALA A 10 49.36 14.80 11.71
CA ALA A 10 50.07 13.69 12.31
C ALA A 10 49.34 13.25 13.59
N GLY A 11 49.10 11.94 13.76
CA GLY A 11 48.45 11.39 14.96
C GLY A 11 46.94 11.11 14.84
N GLY A 12 46.54 10.22 13.93
CA GLY A 12 45.47 9.24 14.15
C GLY A 12 44.20 9.61 14.95
N ALA A 13 43.13 10.05 14.28
CA ALA A 13 41.75 9.79 14.67
C ALA A 13 40.83 9.85 13.43
N ALA A 14 40.01 8.81 13.19
CA ALA A 14 38.77 8.95 12.41
C ALA A 14 37.75 9.76 13.25
N PRO A 15 36.60 10.21 12.70
CA PRO A 15 35.53 10.75 13.55
C PRO A 15 35.28 9.83 14.75
N ALA A 16 35.05 10.38 15.94
CA ALA A 16 34.97 9.60 17.18
C ALA A 16 34.01 8.41 17.04
N ASP A 17 32.88 8.62 16.37
CA ASP A 17 31.86 7.60 16.09
C ASP A 17 32.31 6.50 15.13
N LEU A 18 33.27 6.79 14.24
CA LEU A 18 33.80 5.82 13.28
C LEU A 18 34.97 5.00 13.86
N GLN A 19 35.68 5.53 14.86
CA GLN A 19 36.82 4.85 15.46
C GLN A 19 36.47 3.50 16.07
N LYS A 20 35.24 3.34 16.60
CA LYS A 20 34.79 2.05 17.16
C LYS A 20 34.74 0.96 16.10
N PHE A 21 34.20 1.27 14.92
CA PHE A 21 34.11 0.33 13.79
C PHE A 21 35.48 0.00 13.19
N ILE A 22 36.39 0.98 13.16
CA ILE A 22 37.77 0.76 12.72
C ILE A 22 38.54 -0.14 13.71
N LYS A 23 38.37 0.09 15.02
CA LYS A 23 38.97 -0.77 16.06
C LYS A 23 38.44 -2.20 15.99
N ARG A 24 37.14 -2.37 15.72
CA ARG A 24 36.48 -3.68 15.50
C ARG A 24 36.79 -4.32 14.15
N GLN A 25 37.56 -3.66 13.28
CA GLN A 25 37.88 -4.09 11.90
C GLN A 25 36.66 -4.18 10.95
N GLU A 26 35.51 -3.64 11.34
CA GLU A 26 34.28 -3.61 10.54
C GLU A 26 34.41 -2.62 9.36
N VAL A 27 35.13 -1.51 9.59
CA VAL A 27 35.54 -0.54 8.57
C VAL A 27 37.06 -0.53 8.45
N LYS A 28 37.59 -0.64 7.23
CA LYS A 28 39.01 -0.79 6.93
C LYS A 28 39.51 0.29 5.97
N PHE A 29 40.80 0.62 6.09
CA PHE A 29 41.51 1.52 5.20
C PHE A 29 42.96 1.09 5.04
N VAL A 30 43.60 1.61 4.00
CA VAL A 30 45.02 1.43 3.72
C VAL A 30 45.72 2.76 3.99
N ASP A 31 46.75 2.74 4.82
CA ASP A 31 47.54 3.95 5.09
C ASP A 31 48.60 4.14 3.98
N ASN A 32 48.19 4.80 2.90
CA ASN A 32 49.03 5.11 1.75
C ASN A 32 49.66 6.50 1.90
N LEU A 33 50.84 6.58 2.53
CA LEU A 33 51.49 7.86 2.81
C LEU A 33 51.93 8.63 1.55
N ASN A 34 52.16 7.92 0.44
CA ASN A 34 52.74 8.48 -0.78
C ASN A 34 51.69 8.89 -1.82
N TYR A 35 50.53 8.23 -1.89
CA TYR A 35 49.51 8.48 -2.93
C TYR A 35 48.08 8.48 -2.36
N ARG A 36 47.76 9.49 -1.55
CA ARG A 36 46.50 9.53 -0.78
C ARG A 36 45.22 9.59 -1.62
N ASN A 37 45.31 10.08 -2.86
CA ASN A 37 44.17 10.14 -3.79
C ASN A 37 43.79 8.76 -4.37
N ASN A 38 44.60 7.72 -4.15
CA ASN A 38 44.35 6.37 -4.66
C ASN A 38 43.37 5.56 -3.78
N CYS A 39 42.74 6.20 -2.79
CA CYS A 39 41.99 5.56 -1.72
C CYS A 39 40.88 4.57 -2.17
N LEU A 40 40.22 4.81 -3.30
CA LEU A 40 39.25 3.84 -3.84
C LEU A 40 39.91 2.54 -4.29
N PHE A 41 41.01 2.61 -5.04
CA PHE A 41 41.73 1.43 -5.51
C PHE A 41 42.44 0.71 -4.37
N ASP A 42 42.93 1.47 -3.39
CA ASP A 42 43.43 0.91 -2.14
C ASP A 42 42.32 0.18 -1.37
N ALA A 43 41.09 0.71 -1.34
CA ALA A 43 39.93 0.03 -0.78
C ALA A 43 39.53 -1.21 -1.61
N LEU A 44 39.59 -1.13 -2.94
CA LEU A 44 39.30 -2.24 -3.85
C LEU A 44 40.28 -3.41 -3.65
N SER A 45 41.51 -3.13 -3.20
CA SER A 45 42.46 -4.17 -2.84
C SER A 45 41.92 -5.15 -1.78
N PHE A 46 41.00 -4.74 -0.90
CA PHE A 46 40.37 -5.63 0.08
C PHE A 46 39.55 -6.76 -0.56
N ILE A 47 39.10 -6.57 -1.80
CA ILE A 47 38.44 -7.62 -2.59
C ILE A 47 39.44 -8.43 -3.39
N SER A 48 40.39 -7.78 -4.07
CA SER A 48 41.33 -8.48 -4.96
C SER A 48 42.40 -9.26 -4.20
N LEU A 49 42.74 -8.82 -2.99
CA LEU A 49 43.73 -9.42 -2.10
C LEU A 49 43.11 -9.64 -0.71
N PRO A 50 42.22 -10.60 -0.50
CA PRO A 50 41.57 -10.80 0.81
C PRO A 50 42.59 -11.08 1.92
N ASP A 51 42.27 -10.69 3.16
CA ASP A 51 43.06 -11.07 4.33
C ASP A 51 42.93 -12.59 4.57
N GLU A 52 44.00 -13.25 5.02
CA GLU A 52 43.96 -14.64 5.46
C GLU A 52 43.47 -14.70 6.91
N GLN A 53 42.81 -15.80 7.32
CA GLN A 53 42.11 -15.93 8.62
C GLN A 53 42.94 -15.52 9.86
N THR A 54 44.28 -15.56 9.77
CA THR A 54 45.19 -15.26 10.88
C THR A 54 46.18 -14.12 10.60
N LYS A 55 46.17 -13.52 9.39
CA LYS A 55 47.20 -12.52 9.01
C LYS A 55 46.66 -11.44 8.07
N ARG A 56 46.59 -10.20 8.60
CA ARG A 56 46.29 -8.99 7.82
C ARG A 56 47.41 -8.72 6.81
N LYS A 57 47.07 -8.44 5.55
CA LYS A 57 48.06 -8.02 4.54
C LYS A 57 48.61 -6.64 4.89
N SER A 58 49.91 -6.43 4.68
CA SER A 58 50.56 -5.17 5.02
C SER A 58 50.03 -4.02 4.16
N ASN A 59 50.05 -2.78 4.68
CA ASN A 59 49.66 -1.61 3.90
C ASN A 59 50.52 -1.47 2.65
N THR A 60 51.80 -1.81 2.70
CA THR A 60 52.69 -1.79 1.53
C THR A 60 52.21 -2.71 0.41
N SER A 61 51.79 -3.94 0.74
CA SER A 61 51.22 -4.87 -0.24
C SER A 61 49.88 -4.39 -0.79
N ARG A 62 49.04 -3.78 0.07
CA ARG A 62 47.75 -3.20 -0.31
C ARG A 62 47.93 -2.04 -1.30
N VAL A 63 48.88 -1.15 -1.05
CA VAL A 63 49.20 -0.02 -1.94
C VAL A 63 49.75 -0.51 -3.28
N ALA A 64 50.59 -1.55 -3.28
CA ALA A 64 51.09 -2.13 -4.51
C ALA A 64 49.95 -2.73 -5.36
N GLU A 65 49.00 -3.41 -4.70
CA GLU A 65 47.83 -3.98 -5.37
C GLU A 65 46.85 -2.89 -5.85
N GLY A 66 46.61 -1.84 -5.04
CA GLY A 66 45.81 -0.68 -5.45
C GLY A 66 46.38 0.01 -6.70
N LYS A 67 47.72 0.19 -6.75
CA LYS A 67 48.42 0.67 -7.95
C LYS A 67 48.21 -0.24 -9.17
N ARG A 68 48.27 -1.56 -8.99
CA ARG A 68 48.04 -2.53 -10.07
C ARG A 68 46.62 -2.43 -10.62
N LEU A 69 45.62 -2.36 -9.74
CA LEU A 69 44.20 -2.21 -10.10
C LEU A 69 43.93 -0.88 -10.80
N MET A 70 44.49 0.22 -10.30
CA MET A 70 44.39 1.54 -10.90
C MET A 70 44.99 1.56 -12.31
N LYS A 71 46.16 0.94 -12.50
CA LYS A 71 46.77 0.80 -13.82
C LYS A 71 45.86 -0.01 -14.77
N GLN A 72 45.34 -1.13 -14.30
CA GLN A 72 44.42 -1.97 -15.08
C GLN A 72 43.16 -1.21 -15.52
N PHE A 73 42.55 -0.44 -14.61
CA PHE A 73 41.37 0.36 -14.92
C PHE A 73 41.64 1.45 -15.97
N TYR A 74 42.65 2.29 -15.74
CA TYR A 74 42.94 3.42 -16.63
C TYR A 74 43.48 2.98 -17.99
N SER A 75 44.17 1.83 -18.07
CA SER A 75 44.51 1.22 -19.35
C SER A 75 43.27 0.74 -20.10
N ALA A 76 42.29 0.15 -19.42
CA ALA A 76 41.07 -0.39 -20.06
C ALA A 76 40.13 0.70 -20.59
N ILE A 77 40.08 1.88 -19.96
CA ILE A 77 39.24 3.00 -20.43
C ILE A 77 39.95 3.93 -21.44
N GLY A 78 41.06 3.48 -22.04
CA GLY A 78 41.73 4.17 -23.15
C GLY A 78 42.69 5.28 -22.75
N ASN A 79 43.16 5.32 -21.49
CA ASN A 79 44.14 6.30 -21.02
C ASN A 79 45.58 5.84 -21.34
N GLU A 80 45.84 5.45 -22.59
CA GLU A 80 47.10 4.81 -23.06
C GLU A 80 48.35 5.72 -23.00
N GLN A 81 48.27 6.93 -22.44
CA GLN A 81 49.40 7.86 -22.32
C GLN A 81 50.09 7.89 -20.94
N ILE A 82 49.95 6.86 -20.09
CA ILE A 82 50.73 6.82 -18.85
C ILE A 82 52.17 6.33 -19.14
N LYS A 83 53.02 7.22 -19.68
CA LYS A 83 54.45 6.93 -19.93
C LYS A 83 55.25 6.74 -18.63
N ASN A 84 54.82 7.37 -17.54
CA ASN A 84 55.37 7.19 -16.19
C ASN A 84 54.23 7.08 -15.16
N PHE A 85 54.01 5.86 -14.67
CA PHE A 85 52.91 5.56 -13.75
C PHE A 85 53.11 6.17 -12.35
N GLU A 86 54.35 6.38 -11.91
CA GLU A 86 54.62 7.05 -10.65
C GLU A 86 54.25 8.52 -10.72
N MET A 87 54.57 9.19 -11.84
CA MET A 87 54.17 10.57 -12.08
C MET A 87 52.63 10.70 -12.21
N PHE A 88 51.96 9.73 -12.83
CA PHE A 88 50.50 9.66 -12.86
C PHE A 88 49.90 9.54 -11.46
N CYS A 89 50.40 8.63 -10.62
CA CYS A 89 49.93 8.48 -9.24
C CYS A 89 50.16 9.75 -8.41
N SER A 90 51.30 10.44 -8.58
CA SER A 90 51.59 11.70 -7.87
C SER A 90 50.68 12.85 -8.28
N ASN A 91 50.23 12.88 -9.53
CA ASN A 91 49.37 13.94 -10.08
C ASN A 91 47.87 13.57 -10.09
N TYR A 92 47.54 12.34 -9.69
CA TYR A 92 46.17 11.84 -9.73
C TYR A 92 45.26 12.66 -8.82
N GLN A 93 44.20 13.23 -9.39
CA GLN A 93 43.27 14.09 -8.66
C GLN A 93 42.28 13.29 -7.82
N GLY A 94 42.16 11.98 -8.04
CA GLY A 94 41.22 11.09 -7.37
C GLY A 94 40.14 10.55 -8.31
N PHE A 95 39.34 9.61 -7.82
CA PHE A 95 38.36 8.88 -8.62
C PHE A 95 37.03 9.63 -8.70
N ASP A 96 36.47 9.82 -9.88
CA ASP A 96 35.13 10.40 -10.03
C ASP A 96 34.08 9.29 -10.11
N LEU A 97 33.44 9.00 -8.98
CA LEU A 97 32.43 7.96 -8.89
C LEU A 97 31.24 8.16 -9.85
N ALA A 98 30.91 9.41 -10.17
CA ALA A 98 29.76 9.72 -11.01
C ALA A 98 30.03 9.44 -12.50
N SER A 99 31.24 9.70 -12.98
CA SER A 99 31.62 9.48 -14.39
C SER A 99 32.31 8.13 -14.63
N GLU A 100 33.09 7.65 -13.66
CA GLU A 100 33.95 6.46 -13.81
C GLU A 100 33.39 5.20 -13.11
N GLY A 101 32.44 5.37 -12.17
CA GLY A 101 31.94 4.26 -11.33
C GLY A 101 31.31 3.10 -12.11
N LYS A 102 30.56 3.40 -13.18
CA LYS A 102 29.94 2.37 -14.03
C LYS A 102 30.97 1.57 -14.81
N GLN A 103 32.00 2.23 -15.34
CA GLN A 103 33.10 1.58 -16.05
C GLN A 103 33.89 0.68 -15.09
N LEU A 104 34.12 1.14 -13.85
CA LEU A 104 34.81 0.36 -12.81
C LEU A 104 34.03 -0.92 -12.45
N ALA A 105 32.71 -0.79 -12.27
CA ALA A 105 31.82 -1.92 -11.99
C ALA A 105 31.86 -2.96 -13.12
N ASN A 106 31.86 -2.52 -14.38
CA ASN A 106 31.97 -3.39 -15.56
C ASN A 106 33.34 -4.09 -15.63
N ILE A 107 34.44 -3.34 -15.52
CA ILE A 107 35.81 -3.87 -15.68
C ILE A 107 36.17 -4.90 -14.62
N PHE A 108 35.76 -4.66 -13.36
CA PHE A 108 36.09 -5.56 -12.25
C PHE A 108 34.97 -6.54 -11.91
N ASN A 109 33.84 -6.50 -12.63
CA ASN A 109 32.66 -7.32 -12.36
C ASN A 109 32.23 -7.27 -10.88
N ILE A 110 31.94 -6.06 -10.39
CA ILE A 110 31.56 -5.79 -8.98
C ILE A 110 30.31 -4.92 -8.88
N ASN A 111 29.52 -5.14 -7.83
CA ASN A 111 28.47 -4.20 -7.41
C ASN A 111 29.08 -3.18 -6.44
N ILE A 112 29.18 -1.91 -6.82
CA ILE A 112 29.71 -0.87 -5.92
C ILE A 112 28.57 -0.41 -5.01
N CYS A 113 28.60 -0.80 -3.75
CA CYS A 113 27.60 -0.46 -2.74
C CYS A 113 28.09 0.72 -1.89
N VAL A 114 27.48 1.89 -2.05
CA VAL A 114 27.93 3.13 -1.41
C VAL A 114 27.09 3.43 -0.19
N TYR A 115 27.74 3.53 0.97
CA TYR A 115 27.12 3.85 2.25
C TYR A 115 27.42 5.31 2.64
N ALA A 116 26.47 5.94 3.32
CA ALA A 116 26.53 7.33 3.77
C ALA A 116 26.15 7.47 5.26
N TYR A 117 26.33 8.68 5.81
CA TYR A 117 26.06 9.03 7.21
C TYR A 117 25.04 10.18 7.32
N HIS A 118 24.10 10.11 8.28
CA HIS A 118 22.95 11.02 8.39
C HIS A 118 23.24 12.49 8.79
N HIS A 119 24.40 12.83 9.36
CA HIS A 119 24.76 14.22 9.73
C HIS A 119 26.11 14.63 9.10
N LEU A 120 26.09 15.57 8.15
CA LEU A 120 27.29 15.97 7.38
C LEU A 120 28.20 17.00 8.07
N ASP A 121 27.86 17.50 9.27
CA ASP A 121 28.62 18.56 9.94
C ASP A 121 29.33 18.04 11.20
N PHE A 122 30.66 17.96 11.13
CA PHE A 122 31.53 17.75 12.30
C PHE A 122 31.98 19.12 12.84
N GLU A 123 31.36 19.64 13.90
CA GLU A 123 31.90 20.80 14.61
C GLU A 123 32.96 20.37 15.65
N GLU A 124 34.04 21.14 15.77
CA GLU A 124 35.18 20.88 16.69
C GLU A 124 34.83 21.28 18.14
N GLU A 125 35.02 20.38 19.12
CA GLU A 125 35.10 20.80 20.53
C GLU A 125 36.54 21.25 20.90
N PRO A 126 36.72 22.30 21.73
CA PRO A 126 38.04 22.80 22.09
C PRO A 126 38.74 21.95 23.16
N THR A 127 40.04 21.77 22.97
CA THR A 127 41.00 21.07 23.84
C THR A 127 41.03 21.57 25.29
N GLN A 128 40.99 20.64 26.26
CA GLN A 128 41.52 20.87 27.61
C GLN A 128 42.58 19.84 28.01
N LYS A 129 43.57 20.34 28.74
CA LYS A 129 44.89 19.78 29.01
C LYS A 129 44.87 18.62 30.02
N VAL A 130 45.88 17.76 29.86
CA VAL A 130 46.26 16.66 30.75
C VAL A 130 46.72 17.20 32.12
N GLU A 131 46.16 16.66 33.20
CA GLU A 131 46.83 16.61 34.51
C GLU A 131 46.80 15.22 35.13
N THR A 132 47.90 14.93 35.80
CA THR A 132 48.46 13.65 36.24
C THR A 132 47.76 12.99 37.43
N GLN A 133 47.73 11.65 37.43
CA GLN A 133 47.28 10.79 38.53
C GLN A 133 48.08 10.97 39.84
N PRO A 134 47.51 10.55 41.00
CA PRO A 134 48.19 9.48 41.72
C PRO A 134 47.30 8.37 42.33
N LYS A 135 47.68 7.12 42.01
CA LYS A 135 48.06 5.96 42.87
C LYS A 135 47.17 5.41 44.02
N LEU A 136 46.90 4.10 43.85
CA LEU A 136 47.12 2.94 44.75
C LEU A 136 46.13 2.58 45.89
N ASN A 137 45.54 1.39 45.70
CA ASN A 137 45.36 0.25 46.62
C ASN A 137 44.69 0.43 48.00
N SER A 138 43.57 -0.29 48.20
CA SER A 138 43.48 -1.30 49.27
C SER A 138 42.33 -2.30 49.03
N LYS A 139 42.46 -3.47 49.67
CA LYS A 139 41.75 -4.74 49.47
C LYS A 139 40.30 -4.72 49.99
N GLY A 140 39.42 -5.53 49.38
CA GLY A 140 38.11 -5.89 49.94
C GLY A 140 37.38 -6.94 49.10
N ASN A 141 36.79 -7.95 49.74
CA ASN A 141 36.41 -9.24 49.17
C ASN A 141 35.11 -9.27 48.32
N ARG A 142 35.02 -10.35 47.52
CA ARG A 142 33.89 -10.82 46.69
C ARG A 142 32.52 -10.77 47.37
N ILE A 143 31.49 -10.36 46.64
CA ILE A 143 30.13 -10.92 46.70
C ILE A 143 29.54 -10.98 45.28
N HIS A 144 29.09 -12.16 44.86
CA HIS A 144 28.28 -12.37 43.67
C HIS A 144 26.88 -11.77 43.87
N ARG A 145 26.47 -10.83 43.01
CA ARG A 145 25.05 -10.53 42.76
C ARG A 145 24.81 -10.34 41.26
N LYS A 146 23.86 -11.14 40.80
CA LYS A 146 23.01 -11.13 39.59
C LYS A 146 23.34 -10.11 38.50
N ASN A 147 23.40 -10.61 37.27
CA ASN A 147 23.37 -9.83 36.02
C ASN A 147 22.11 -8.96 35.99
N GLU A 148 22.25 -7.71 36.39
CA GLU A 148 21.36 -6.62 36.02
C GLU A 148 21.95 -5.88 34.83
N ASP A 149 21.04 -5.40 33.99
CA ASP A 149 21.23 -4.96 32.62
C ASP A 149 22.25 -3.84 32.46
N ARG A 150 23.20 -4.06 31.55
CA ARG A 150 23.95 -3.01 30.86
C ARG A 150 23.63 -3.04 29.38
N VAL A 151 22.41 -2.64 29.01
CA VAL A 151 22.15 -2.21 27.64
C VAL A 151 22.68 -0.79 27.52
N LYS A 152 23.93 -0.67 27.06
CA LYS A 152 24.39 0.60 26.48
C LYS A 152 23.65 0.78 25.15
N GLU A 153 22.89 1.85 25.02
CA GLU A 153 22.33 2.31 23.73
C GLU A 153 23.47 2.55 22.73
N GLU A 154 23.85 1.53 21.93
CA GLU A 154 24.70 1.75 20.76
C GLU A 154 23.81 2.30 19.63
N LYS A 155 23.91 3.61 19.34
CA LYS A 155 23.30 4.23 18.16
C LYS A 155 23.89 3.64 16.87
N TYR A 156 23.16 2.72 16.23
CA TYR A 156 23.47 2.20 14.88
C TYR A 156 22.77 2.99 13.75
N ASP A 157 21.79 3.83 14.11
CA ASP A 157 20.84 4.47 13.17
C ASP A 157 21.45 5.59 12.29
N ASN A 158 22.78 5.75 12.24
CA ASN A 158 23.40 6.87 11.55
C ASN A 158 24.02 6.51 10.19
N TYR A 159 24.18 5.23 9.84
CA TYR A 159 24.76 4.80 8.56
C TYR A 159 23.75 4.00 7.73
N PHE A 160 23.70 4.25 6.42
CA PHE A 160 22.79 3.55 5.50
C PHE A 160 23.41 3.35 4.11
N LEU A 161 22.94 2.34 3.38
CA LEU A 161 23.23 2.14 1.95
C LEU A 161 22.47 3.21 1.14
N ASP A 162 23.21 4.09 0.48
CA ASP A 162 22.68 5.21 -0.29
C ASP A 162 22.30 4.77 -1.71
N PHE A 163 23.26 4.21 -2.45
CA PHE A 163 23.02 3.68 -3.79
C PHE A 163 23.97 2.54 -4.17
N VAL A 164 23.62 1.81 -5.23
CA VAL A 164 24.41 0.69 -5.77
C VAL A 164 24.66 0.90 -7.26
N ILE A 165 25.92 0.84 -7.69
CA ILE A 165 26.31 0.81 -9.10
C ILE A 165 26.55 -0.65 -9.51
N LYS A 166 25.71 -1.17 -10.40
CA LYS A 166 25.81 -2.55 -10.94
C LYS A 166 26.52 -2.57 -12.30
N PRO A 167 27.18 -3.66 -12.71
CA PRO A 167 27.66 -3.82 -14.07
C PRO A 167 26.50 -3.90 -15.08
N GLU A 168 26.75 -3.72 -16.37
CA GLU A 168 25.76 -3.96 -17.43
C GLU A 168 25.51 -5.46 -17.62
N ASN A 169 24.23 -5.85 -17.65
CA ASN A 169 23.83 -7.15 -18.17
C ASN A 169 23.79 -7.03 -19.69
N ASN A 170 24.78 -7.57 -20.40
CA ASN A 170 24.65 -7.78 -21.84
C ASN A 170 23.62 -8.91 -22.08
N GLU A 171 22.33 -8.58 -22.13
CA GLU A 171 21.30 -9.40 -22.79
C GLU A 171 21.25 -9.07 -24.30
N PHE A 172 22.42 -8.95 -24.93
CA PHE A 172 22.55 -8.80 -26.39
C PHE A 172 23.62 -9.76 -26.91
N SER A 173 23.23 -11.02 -27.08
CA SER A 173 23.74 -11.94 -28.11
C SER A 173 22.94 -13.26 -28.08
N GLU A 174 21.62 -13.21 -28.26
CA GLU A 174 20.91 -14.33 -28.88
C GLU A 174 20.81 -14.02 -30.37
N LEU A 175 21.94 -14.17 -31.07
CA LEU A 175 22.04 -14.44 -32.50
C LEU A 175 23.50 -14.82 -32.79
N ASP A 176 23.65 -16.03 -33.30
CA ASP A 176 24.80 -16.66 -33.93
C ASP A 176 25.88 -17.37 -33.08
N SER A 177 25.82 -18.69 -33.23
CA SER A 177 26.92 -19.66 -33.34
C SER A 177 27.53 -20.27 -32.07
N GLU A 178 27.58 -21.59 -32.11
CA GLU A 178 28.24 -22.48 -31.16
C GLU A 178 29.71 -22.09 -30.94
N SER A 179 30.08 -21.70 -29.71
CA SER A 179 31.32 -22.13 -29.03
C SER A 179 31.53 -21.44 -27.69
N THR A 180 31.97 -22.24 -26.71
CA THR A 180 32.54 -21.88 -25.39
C THR A 180 31.64 -21.21 -24.35
N THR A 181 31.08 -22.05 -23.48
CA THR A 181 30.61 -21.70 -22.13
C THR A 181 31.77 -21.24 -21.24
N GLU A 182 31.98 -19.94 -21.09
CA GLU A 182 32.63 -19.38 -19.90
C GLU A 182 31.55 -19.03 -18.86
N ILE A 183 31.54 -19.75 -17.74
CA ILE A 183 30.72 -19.42 -16.57
C ILE A 183 31.25 -18.09 -16.02
N ARG A 184 30.60 -16.96 -16.34
CA ARG A 184 30.92 -15.67 -15.72
C ARG A 184 30.50 -15.71 -14.25
N ASP A 185 31.46 -15.55 -13.34
CA ASP A 185 31.21 -15.43 -11.90
C ASP A 185 30.22 -14.30 -11.60
N LYS A 186 29.34 -14.51 -10.60
CA LYS A 186 28.42 -13.45 -10.15
C LYS A 186 29.21 -12.24 -9.62
N PRO A 187 28.75 -11.00 -9.89
CA PRO A 187 29.45 -9.81 -9.40
C PRO A 187 29.57 -9.82 -7.87
N LYS A 188 30.76 -9.52 -7.36
CA LYS A 188 30.99 -9.40 -5.91
C LYS A 188 30.60 -8.01 -5.41
N ASP A 189 30.09 -7.92 -4.19
CA ASP A 189 29.75 -6.63 -3.57
C ASP A 189 31.02 -5.91 -3.08
N PHE A 190 31.20 -4.68 -3.55
CA PHE A 190 32.22 -3.75 -3.09
C PHE A 190 31.58 -2.67 -2.22
N ASN A 191 31.55 -2.93 -0.92
CA ASN A 191 30.96 -2.04 0.08
C ASN A 191 31.94 -0.95 0.47
N ILE A 192 31.60 0.31 0.18
CA ILE A 192 32.41 1.48 0.50
C ILE A 192 31.61 2.50 1.30
N LEU A 193 32.26 3.11 2.29
CA LEU A 193 31.73 4.24 3.03
C LEU A 193 32.30 5.52 2.42
N LEU A 194 31.42 6.41 1.98
CA LEU A 194 31.80 7.74 1.52
C LEU A 194 31.81 8.72 2.71
N ILE A 195 32.97 9.32 2.97
CA ILE A 195 33.12 10.30 4.06
C ILE A 195 33.44 11.66 3.46
N HIS A 196 32.67 12.66 3.88
CA HIS A 196 32.93 14.06 3.56
C HIS A 196 33.79 14.70 4.67
N TYR A 197 34.89 15.36 4.28
CA TYR A 197 35.70 16.15 5.19
C TYR A 197 36.05 17.49 4.53
N ARG A 198 35.44 18.57 5.03
CA ARG A 198 35.52 19.93 4.50
C ARG A 198 34.96 20.07 3.07
N SER A 199 35.81 20.01 2.05
CA SER A 199 35.46 20.19 0.63
C SER A 199 35.93 19.00 -0.22
N LYS A 200 36.17 17.87 0.43
CA LYS A 200 36.88 16.70 -0.12
C LYS A 200 36.27 15.40 0.40
N PHE A 201 36.27 14.37 -0.44
CA PHE A 201 35.65 13.08 -0.16
C PHE A 201 36.71 11.98 0.03
N HIS A 202 36.41 10.94 0.79
CA HIS A 202 37.29 9.79 0.99
C HIS A 202 36.50 8.49 1.06
N PHE A 203 37.09 7.40 0.57
CA PHE A 203 36.48 6.07 0.57
C PHE A 203 37.13 5.17 1.62
N LEU A 204 36.30 4.51 2.43
CA LEU A 204 36.73 3.42 3.30
C LEU A 204 36.05 2.13 2.87
N TYR A 205 36.71 0.98 3.07
CA TYR A 205 36.11 -0.32 2.80
C TYR A 205 35.28 -0.78 4.00
N ILE A 206 34.09 -1.31 3.75
CA ILE A 206 33.22 -1.89 4.78
C ILE A 206 33.27 -3.40 4.65
N SER A 207 33.77 -4.06 5.68
CA SER A 207 33.82 -5.53 5.73
C SER A 207 32.58 -6.15 6.37
N ASP A 208 31.89 -5.41 7.25
CA ASP A 208 30.63 -5.82 7.86
C ASP A 208 29.62 -4.67 7.80
N THR A 209 28.69 -4.77 6.85
CA THR A 209 27.66 -3.76 6.60
C THR A 209 26.57 -3.80 7.67
N LEU A 210 26.33 -4.97 8.25
CA LEU A 210 25.35 -5.14 9.32
C LEU A 210 25.86 -4.50 10.61
N ALA A 211 27.13 -4.73 10.97
CA ALA A 211 27.73 -4.12 12.15
C ALA A 211 27.75 -2.59 12.04
N LEU A 212 28.03 -2.05 10.84
CA LEU A 212 28.06 -0.60 10.61
C LEU A 212 26.67 0.06 10.68
N THR A 213 25.65 -0.55 10.06
CA THR A 213 24.32 0.08 9.86
C THR A 213 23.26 -0.39 10.85
N GLY A 214 23.45 -1.56 11.49
CA GLY A 214 22.38 -2.23 12.24
C GLY A 214 21.23 -2.75 11.37
N LEU A 215 21.37 -2.71 10.04
CA LEU A 215 20.35 -3.11 9.07
C LEU A 215 20.81 -4.31 8.24
N ALA A 216 19.93 -5.30 8.09
CA ALA A 216 20.11 -6.41 7.17
C ALA A 216 19.45 -6.09 5.83
N TYR A 217 20.28 -5.87 4.81
CA TYR A 217 19.83 -5.56 3.44
C TYR A 217 19.51 -6.83 2.65
N CYS A 218 18.48 -6.78 1.81
CA CYS A 218 18.17 -7.85 0.86
C CYS A 218 19.35 -8.03 -0.12
N PRO A 219 19.93 -9.23 -0.24
CA PRO A 219 21.09 -9.47 -1.12
C PRO A 219 20.77 -9.37 -2.62
N ILE A 220 19.50 -9.37 -3.02
CA ILE A 220 19.08 -9.36 -4.43
C ILE A 220 18.80 -7.94 -4.92
N CYS A 221 17.84 -7.25 -4.30
CA CYS A 221 17.46 -5.90 -4.75
C CYS A 221 18.38 -4.82 -4.16
N LYS A 222 18.95 -5.04 -2.96
CA LYS A 222 19.68 -4.02 -2.16
C LYS A 222 18.85 -2.75 -1.85
N LEU A 223 17.53 -2.80 -2.07
CA LEU A 223 16.59 -1.70 -1.84
C LEU A 223 15.72 -1.89 -0.59
N HIS A 224 15.74 -3.08 0.00
CA HIS A 224 14.98 -3.39 1.22
C HIS A 224 15.95 -3.73 2.35
N ALA A 225 15.70 -3.17 3.53
CA ALA A 225 16.53 -3.37 4.71
C ALA A 225 15.63 -3.54 5.94
N ILE A 226 16.04 -4.37 6.89
CA ILE A 226 15.31 -4.60 8.14
C ILE A 226 16.27 -4.41 9.30
N LYS A 227 15.81 -3.71 10.35
CA LYS A 227 16.58 -3.46 11.56
C LYS A 227 16.75 -4.75 12.35
N VAL A 228 17.99 -5.10 12.68
CA VAL A 228 18.34 -6.39 13.33
C VAL A 228 18.18 -6.36 14.85
N ASN A 229 18.24 -5.16 15.45
CA ASN A 229 18.19 -4.97 16.90
C ASN A 229 16.80 -4.51 17.41
N ASP A 230 15.74 -4.74 16.65
CA ASP A 230 14.38 -4.43 17.09
C ASP A 230 13.85 -5.53 18.03
N ILE A 231 13.63 -5.18 19.30
CA ILE A 231 13.15 -6.08 20.36
C ILE A 231 11.78 -6.70 20.02
N ASN A 232 10.96 -5.99 19.24
CA ASN A 232 9.63 -6.45 18.85
C ASN A 232 9.61 -7.08 17.44
N GLY A 233 10.75 -7.10 16.74
CA GLY A 233 10.86 -7.51 15.35
C GLY A 233 11.39 -8.95 15.17
N HIS A 234 10.89 -9.64 14.15
CA HIS A 234 11.46 -10.92 13.69
C HIS A 234 12.22 -10.72 12.37
N TRP A 235 13.34 -9.99 12.44
CA TRP A 235 14.05 -9.50 11.26
C TRP A 235 14.44 -10.61 10.28
N GLU A 236 14.87 -11.77 10.79
CA GLU A 236 15.31 -12.90 9.96
C GLU A 236 14.14 -13.46 9.13
N ARG A 237 12.97 -13.62 9.76
CA ARG A 237 11.73 -14.06 9.10
C ARG A 237 11.29 -13.05 8.04
N ASP A 238 11.27 -11.77 8.39
CA ASP A 238 10.76 -10.72 7.51
C ASP A 238 11.69 -10.51 6.31
N LEU A 239 13.00 -10.61 6.51
CA LEU A 239 14.00 -10.55 5.44
C LEU A 239 13.89 -11.76 4.53
N LYS A 240 13.72 -12.96 5.10
CA LYS A 240 13.53 -14.19 4.32
C LYS A 240 12.27 -14.11 3.45
N ARG A 241 11.15 -13.65 4.01
CA ARG A 241 9.90 -13.42 3.25
C ARG A 241 10.12 -12.45 2.09
N HIS A 242 10.82 -11.34 2.34
CA HIS A 242 11.15 -10.40 1.27
C HIS A 242 12.06 -11.04 0.21
N ILE A 243 13.11 -11.78 0.59
CA ILE A 243 14.03 -12.44 -0.35
C ILE A 243 13.26 -13.42 -1.25
N GLU A 244 12.33 -14.20 -0.70
CA GLU A 244 11.51 -15.14 -1.47
C GLU A 244 10.65 -14.41 -2.52
N GLN A 245 10.00 -13.31 -2.14
CA GLN A 245 9.24 -12.46 -3.06
C GLN A 245 10.16 -11.79 -4.10
N CYS A 246 11.33 -11.31 -3.67
CA CYS A 246 12.31 -10.62 -4.49
C CYS A 246 12.92 -11.55 -5.56
N LYS A 247 13.11 -12.83 -5.23
CA LYS A 247 13.49 -13.89 -6.19
C LYS A 247 12.45 -14.06 -7.29
N GLN A 248 11.16 -14.05 -6.95
CA GLN A 248 10.06 -14.18 -7.93
C GLN A 248 9.99 -12.98 -8.89
N ASN A 249 10.44 -11.81 -8.43
CA ASN A 249 10.44 -10.56 -9.19
C ASN A 249 11.81 -10.20 -9.80
N ASN A 250 12.78 -11.13 -9.81
CA ASN A 250 14.14 -10.93 -10.32
C ASN A 250 14.84 -9.67 -9.77
N GLY A 251 14.56 -9.29 -8.52
CA GLY A 251 15.14 -8.10 -7.91
C GLY A 251 14.60 -6.76 -8.42
N LYS A 252 13.59 -6.76 -9.30
CA LYS A 252 12.98 -5.54 -9.85
C LYS A 252 11.96 -4.96 -8.87
N GLN A 253 11.95 -3.64 -8.73
CA GLN A 253 10.97 -2.93 -7.90
C GLN A 253 9.57 -2.93 -8.53
N VAL A 254 9.48 -2.98 -9.85
CA VAL A 254 8.23 -3.04 -10.62
C VAL A 254 8.35 -4.09 -11.72
N LYS A 255 7.31 -4.92 -11.87
CA LYS A 255 7.18 -5.88 -12.96
C LYS A 255 5.95 -5.50 -13.77
N LEU A 256 6.15 -5.07 -15.01
CA LEU A 256 5.05 -4.75 -15.91
C LEU A 256 4.37 -6.03 -16.39
N SER A 257 3.08 -5.92 -16.73
CA SER A 257 2.38 -7.01 -17.42
C SER A 257 3.03 -7.22 -18.79
N GLY A 258 3.28 -8.47 -19.17
CA GLY A 258 3.76 -8.79 -20.51
C GLY A 258 2.74 -8.53 -21.62
N ASN A 259 1.51 -8.13 -21.27
CA ASN A 259 0.44 -7.83 -22.21
C ASN A 259 -0.32 -6.56 -21.80
N GLN A 260 -0.73 -5.76 -22.78
CA GLN A 260 -1.65 -4.64 -22.57
C GLN A 260 -3.03 -5.20 -22.22
N ILE A 261 -3.56 -4.79 -21.06
CA ILE A 261 -4.85 -5.22 -20.52
C ILE A 261 -5.70 -3.96 -20.31
N PRO A 262 -6.94 -3.90 -20.82
CA PRO A 262 -7.85 -2.79 -20.55
C PRO A 262 -7.96 -2.48 -19.06
N PHE A 263 -7.74 -1.24 -18.68
CA PHE A 263 -7.97 -0.80 -17.30
C PHE A 263 -9.43 -0.37 -17.14
N THR A 264 -10.26 -1.26 -16.59
CA THR A 264 -11.71 -1.08 -16.38
C THR A 264 -12.12 -1.41 -14.95
N PRO A 265 -11.79 -0.55 -13.97
CA PRO A 265 -12.05 -0.82 -12.56
C PRO A 265 -13.55 -0.98 -12.22
N HIS A 266 -14.47 -0.54 -13.08
CA HIS A 266 -15.91 -0.79 -12.93
C HIS A 266 -16.32 -2.22 -13.31
N ILE A 267 -15.66 -2.84 -14.30
CA ILE A 267 -15.93 -4.22 -14.72
C ILE A 267 -15.11 -5.19 -13.87
N THR A 268 -13.78 -5.10 -13.94
CA THR A 268 -12.89 -6.08 -13.31
C THR A 268 -12.73 -5.86 -11.81
N GLY A 269 -13.28 -4.76 -11.27
CA GLY A 269 -13.21 -4.46 -9.84
C GLY A 269 -14.15 -5.32 -9.02
N SER A 270 -15.31 -5.72 -9.57
CA SER A 270 -16.34 -6.51 -8.87
C SER A 270 -16.63 -7.79 -9.66
N LYS A 271 -16.38 -8.94 -9.06
CA LYS A 271 -16.71 -10.24 -9.68
C LYS A 271 -18.21 -10.38 -9.94
N THR A 272 -19.04 -9.80 -9.07
CA THR A 272 -20.50 -9.79 -9.22
C THR A 272 -20.91 -8.95 -10.43
N TYR A 273 -20.32 -7.76 -10.59
CA TYR A 273 -20.60 -6.91 -11.74
C TYR A 273 -20.11 -7.58 -13.03
N GLU A 274 -18.88 -8.09 -13.06
CA GLU A 274 -18.31 -8.82 -14.21
C GLU A 274 -19.20 -10.01 -14.62
N TYR A 275 -19.74 -10.75 -13.64
CA TYR A 275 -20.66 -11.86 -13.88
C TYR A 275 -21.92 -11.42 -14.64
N PHE A 276 -22.65 -10.41 -14.14
CA PHE A 276 -23.88 -9.94 -14.78
C PHE A 276 -23.60 -9.20 -16.09
N TRP A 277 -22.56 -8.37 -16.13
CA TRP A 277 -22.15 -7.64 -17.33
C TRP A 277 -21.81 -8.58 -18.49
N SER A 278 -21.03 -9.62 -18.23
CA SER A 278 -20.62 -10.58 -19.26
C SER A 278 -21.78 -11.40 -19.83
N ARG A 279 -22.86 -11.58 -19.06
CA ARG A 279 -24.10 -12.25 -19.46
C ARG A 279 -25.15 -11.31 -20.06
N GLN A 280 -24.88 -10.00 -20.07
CA GLN A 280 -25.84 -8.96 -20.48
C GLN A 280 -27.09 -8.94 -19.59
N GLU A 281 -26.88 -9.13 -18.28
CA GLU A 281 -27.91 -9.21 -17.25
C GLU A 281 -27.73 -8.16 -16.14
N LEU A 282 -27.17 -6.98 -16.46
CA LEU A 282 -26.91 -5.93 -15.47
C LEU A 282 -28.16 -5.45 -14.71
N GLN A 283 -29.36 -5.61 -15.28
CA GLN A 283 -30.62 -5.35 -14.58
C GLN A 283 -30.81 -6.19 -13.30
N ASN A 284 -30.10 -7.32 -13.19
CA ASN A 284 -30.13 -8.19 -12.02
C ASN A 284 -29.09 -7.81 -10.97
N PHE A 285 -28.11 -6.96 -11.31
CA PHE A 285 -27.10 -6.47 -10.39
C PHE A 285 -27.72 -5.57 -9.33
N LYS A 286 -27.32 -5.77 -8.08
CA LYS A 286 -27.79 -5.08 -6.89
C LYS A 286 -26.59 -4.63 -6.05
N PRO A 287 -26.63 -3.45 -5.44
CA PRO A 287 -25.55 -3.01 -4.56
C PRO A 287 -25.63 -3.73 -3.22
N THR A 288 -24.52 -3.75 -2.51
CA THR A 288 -24.46 -4.04 -1.08
C THR A 288 -25.31 -3.00 -0.32
N LYS A 289 -26.33 -3.47 0.42
CA LYS A 289 -27.34 -2.60 1.07
C LYS A 289 -27.24 -2.60 2.60
N TYR A 290 -26.66 -3.65 3.16
CA TYR A 290 -26.61 -3.92 4.59
C TYR A 290 -25.17 -3.84 5.08
N TYR A 291 -24.97 -3.20 6.22
CA TYR A 291 -23.67 -2.86 6.79
C TYR A 291 -23.81 -2.55 8.27
N ILE A 292 -22.70 -2.37 8.96
CA ILE A 292 -22.65 -1.99 10.38
C ILE A 292 -21.97 -0.63 10.47
N THR A 293 -22.47 0.26 11.32
CA THR A 293 -21.78 1.49 11.68
C THR A 293 -21.36 1.45 13.14
N TYR A 294 -20.24 2.08 13.50
CA TYR A 294 -19.74 2.11 14.88
C TYR A 294 -19.13 3.46 15.24
N ASP A 295 -19.03 3.73 16.53
CA ASP A 295 -18.45 4.96 17.06
C ASP A 295 -17.96 4.71 18.50
N PHE A 296 -16.80 5.28 18.85
CA PHE A 296 -16.22 5.18 20.18
C PHE A 296 -16.32 6.52 20.91
N GLU A 297 -16.75 6.46 22.17
CA GLU A 297 -16.55 7.57 23.09
C GLU A 297 -15.28 7.34 23.91
N THR A 298 -14.59 8.43 24.23
CA THR A 298 -13.30 8.39 24.92
C THR A 298 -13.31 9.32 26.13
N MET A 299 -12.37 9.08 27.02
CA MET A 299 -12.06 9.96 28.14
C MET A 299 -10.57 10.26 28.18
N GLU A 300 -10.21 11.38 28.80
CA GLU A 300 -8.83 11.81 28.95
C GLU A 300 -8.14 11.03 30.07
N GLU A 301 -6.95 10.49 29.79
CA GLU A 301 -6.00 9.96 30.77
C GLU A 301 -4.85 10.96 30.89
N GLN A 302 -4.65 11.51 32.09
CA GLN A 302 -3.52 12.41 32.33
C GLN A 302 -2.22 11.60 32.44
N ILE A 303 -1.25 11.93 31.59
CA ILE A 303 0.03 11.21 31.50
C ILE A 303 1.20 12.09 31.98
N ASN A 304 1.17 13.39 31.69
CA ASN A 304 2.17 14.37 32.11
C ASN A 304 3.63 13.92 31.91
N LYS A 305 3.95 13.37 30.73
CA LYS A 305 5.24 12.73 30.45
C LYS A 305 6.05 13.54 29.45
N TYR A 306 7.30 13.78 29.79
CA TYR A 306 8.28 14.41 28.89
C TYR A 306 8.95 13.38 27.98
N PHE A 307 9.17 13.76 26.72
CA PHE A 307 9.82 12.96 25.69
C PHE A 307 10.95 13.74 25.02
N GLY A 308 11.97 13.01 24.56
CA GLY A 308 13.16 13.57 23.91
C GLY A 308 14.35 13.72 24.86
N LYS A 309 15.50 14.13 24.30
CA LYS A 309 16.76 14.29 25.04
C LYS A 309 16.63 15.49 26.00
N SER A 310 16.92 15.29 27.29
CA SER A 310 16.97 16.38 28.27
C SER A 310 18.10 17.35 27.92
N ILE A 311 17.79 18.63 27.81
CA ILE A 311 18.75 19.71 27.61
C ILE A 311 18.81 20.48 28.93
N SER A 312 19.96 20.45 29.60
CA SER A 312 20.21 21.27 30.79
C SER A 312 20.43 22.71 30.34
N LYS A 313 19.53 23.62 30.74
CA LYS A 313 19.69 25.06 30.57
C LYS A 313 19.34 25.75 31.89
N ASP A 314 20.25 26.55 32.43
CA ASP A 314 20.05 27.34 33.65
C ASP A 314 19.54 26.54 34.87
N ASN A 315 20.18 25.40 35.16
CA ASN A 315 19.81 24.45 36.24
C ASN A 315 18.41 23.82 36.14
N ASN A 316 17.71 23.99 35.01
CA ASN A 316 16.48 23.27 34.70
C ASN A 316 16.72 22.26 33.57
N GLU A 317 16.24 21.03 33.77
CA GLU A 317 16.17 20.02 32.72
C GLU A 317 14.93 20.27 31.85
N ILE A 318 15.13 20.60 30.58
CA ILE A 318 14.06 20.87 29.62
C ILE A 318 14.07 19.77 28.56
N CYS A 319 12.93 19.10 28.37
CA CYS A 319 12.72 18.13 27.29
C CYS A 319 12.00 18.79 26.10
N ASN A 320 12.26 18.29 24.89
CA ASN A 320 11.75 18.88 23.64
C ASN A 320 10.26 18.62 23.39
N SER A 321 9.64 17.68 24.09
CA SER A 321 8.23 17.34 23.90
C SER A 321 7.59 16.94 25.23
N PHE A 322 6.33 17.30 25.41
CA PHE A 322 5.54 16.99 26.59
C PHE A 322 4.20 16.42 26.14
N GLN A 323 3.85 15.24 26.63
CA GLN A 323 2.54 14.65 26.47
C GLN A 323 1.74 14.90 27.75
N ASN A 324 0.77 15.80 27.66
CA ASN A 324 -0.13 16.11 28.77
C ASN A 324 -1.04 14.91 29.09
N SER A 325 -1.65 14.34 28.05
CA SER A 325 -2.65 13.28 28.18
C SER A 325 -2.68 12.32 26.99
N ALA A 326 -3.44 11.23 27.15
CA ALA A 326 -3.88 10.34 26.08
C ALA A 326 -5.39 10.15 26.15
N LEU A 327 -6.00 9.76 25.04
CA LEU A 327 -7.40 9.32 25.03
C LEU A 327 -7.45 7.81 25.26
N VAL A 328 -8.36 7.38 26.12
CA VAL A 328 -8.67 5.97 26.35
C VAL A 328 -10.14 5.70 26.03
N PRO A 329 -10.48 4.50 25.53
CA PRO A 329 -11.84 4.20 25.11
C PRO A 329 -12.75 3.98 26.33
N LEU A 330 -13.90 4.66 26.34
CA LEU A 330 -14.92 4.65 27.41
C LEU A 330 -16.12 3.76 27.03
N SER A 331 -16.59 3.89 25.80
CA SER A 331 -17.68 3.07 25.27
C SER A 331 -17.57 2.92 23.75
N VAL A 332 -18.30 1.94 23.23
CA VAL A 332 -18.50 1.73 21.80
C VAL A 332 -19.97 1.39 21.56
N ALA A 333 -20.56 2.08 20.59
CA ALA A 333 -21.87 1.74 20.05
C ALA A 333 -21.73 1.21 18.64
N SER A 334 -22.70 0.42 18.20
CA SER A 334 -22.85 0.08 16.79
C SER A 334 -24.31 -0.03 16.39
N THR A 335 -24.62 0.42 15.18
CA THR A 335 -25.93 0.22 14.56
C THR A 335 -25.76 -0.77 13.40
N ILE A 336 -26.43 -1.91 13.53
CA ILE A 336 -26.48 -2.97 12.54
C ILE A 336 -27.68 -2.71 11.63
N LYS A 337 -27.42 -2.51 10.35
CA LYS A 337 -28.45 -2.42 9.32
C LYS A 337 -28.56 -3.77 8.63
N SER A 338 -29.67 -4.46 8.86
CA SER A 338 -29.99 -5.77 8.28
C SER A 338 -31.33 -5.74 7.55
N LYS A 339 -31.69 -6.83 6.87
CA LYS A 339 -33.01 -7.00 6.24
C LYS A 339 -34.15 -7.00 7.27
N LYS A 340 -33.86 -7.36 8.52
CA LYS A 340 -34.81 -7.35 9.64
C LYS A 340 -35.07 -5.94 10.20
N GLY A 341 -34.23 -4.96 9.85
CA GLY A 341 -34.31 -3.60 10.36
C GLY A 341 -33.00 -3.14 11.02
N LEU A 342 -33.09 -2.07 11.79
CA LEU A 342 -31.98 -1.51 12.56
C LEU A 342 -31.94 -2.14 13.96
N LYS A 343 -30.75 -2.54 14.39
CA LYS A 343 -30.47 -3.01 15.75
C LYS A 343 -29.25 -2.25 16.27
N SER A 344 -29.31 -1.75 17.49
CA SER A 344 -28.16 -1.13 18.15
C SER A 344 -27.57 -2.07 19.20
N ILE A 345 -26.25 -2.07 19.33
CA ILE A 345 -25.50 -2.74 20.40
C ILE A 345 -24.58 -1.73 21.05
N TYR A 346 -24.37 -1.86 22.36
CA TYR A 346 -23.58 -0.93 23.16
C TYR A 346 -22.75 -1.70 24.18
N PHE A 347 -21.49 -1.29 24.33
CA PHE A 347 -20.56 -1.81 25.32
C PHE A 347 -19.77 -0.66 25.92
N ASP A 348 -19.47 -0.73 27.21
CA ASP A 348 -18.68 0.27 27.91
C ASP A 348 -17.70 -0.37 28.90
N VAL A 349 -16.90 0.45 29.55
CA VAL A 349 -15.94 0.00 30.58
C VAL A 349 -16.56 -0.79 31.73
N ARG A 350 -17.86 -0.64 32.03
CA ARG A 350 -18.57 -1.41 33.07
C ARG A 350 -18.80 -2.86 32.63
N SER A 351 -18.71 -3.14 31.33
CA SER A 351 -18.78 -4.49 30.75
C SER A 351 -17.47 -5.27 30.89
N ASN A 352 -16.37 -4.62 31.27
CA ASN A 352 -15.08 -5.28 31.47
C ASN A 352 -15.16 -6.34 32.57
N ASN A 353 -14.61 -7.53 32.32
CA ASN A 353 -14.50 -8.59 33.30
C ASN A 353 -13.06 -9.12 33.37
N LYS A 354 -12.80 -10.14 34.19
CA LYS A 354 -11.45 -10.68 34.41
C LYS A 354 -10.81 -11.28 33.15
N ASP A 355 -11.64 -11.78 32.23
CA ASP A 355 -11.20 -12.57 31.08
C ASP A 355 -11.22 -11.77 29.77
N GLN A 356 -12.09 -10.76 29.65
CA GLN A 356 -12.29 -9.99 28.43
C GLN A 356 -12.63 -8.53 28.72
N ASN A 357 -12.04 -7.64 27.93
CA ASN A 357 -12.47 -6.24 27.89
C ASN A 357 -13.66 -6.05 26.93
N PHE A 358 -14.31 -4.89 27.05
CA PHE A 358 -15.52 -4.55 26.31
C PHE A 358 -15.30 -4.45 24.79
N ILE A 359 -14.09 -4.13 24.32
CA ILE A 359 -13.76 -4.09 22.88
C ILE A 359 -13.72 -5.50 22.30
N GLN A 360 -13.16 -6.46 23.04
CA GLN A 360 -13.20 -7.87 22.65
C GLN A 360 -14.63 -8.39 22.59
N GLN A 361 -15.44 -8.10 23.61
CA GLN A 361 -16.86 -8.48 23.65
C GLN A 361 -17.65 -7.85 22.50
N TRP A 362 -17.40 -6.57 22.21
CA TRP A 362 -17.97 -5.88 21.05
C TRP A 362 -17.57 -6.54 19.73
N LEU A 363 -16.30 -6.89 19.52
CA LEU A 363 -15.86 -7.58 18.31
C LEU A 363 -16.54 -8.96 18.14
N GLU A 364 -16.77 -9.69 19.24
CA GLU A 364 -17.54 -10.95 19.20
C GLU A 364 -18.96 -10.70 18.69
N ALA A 365 -19.66 -9.72 19.26
CA ALA A 365 -21.00 -9.33 18.82
C ALA A 365 -21.03 -8.85 17.35
N ILE A 366 -20.02 -8.09 16.91
CA ILE A 366 -19.90 -7.66 15.51
C ILE A 366 -19.77 -8.85 14.57
N PHE A 367 -18.99 -9.88 14.92
CA PHE A 367 -18.86 -11.06 14.08
C PHE A 367 -20.14 -11.90 14.00
N GLU A 368 -20.91 -11.97 15.09
CA GLU A 368 -22.21 -12.64 15.12
C GLU A 368 -23.20 -11.92 14.18
N GLU A 369 -23.33 -10.60 14.31
CA GLU A 369 -24.21 -9.79 13.46
C GLU A 369 -23.74 -9.77 12.00
N ALA A 370 -22.43 -9.79 11.76
CA ALA A 370 -21.87 -9.84 10.41
C ALA A 370 -22.27 -11.11 9.65
N GLN A 371 -22.57 -12.22 10.32
CA GLN A 371 -23.09 -13.41 9.65
C GLN A 371 -24.44 -13.12 8.99
N GLN A 372 -25.37 -12.49 9.73
CA GLN A 372 -26.68 -12.10 9.19
C GLN A 372 -26.53 -11.05 8.08
N VAL A 373 -25.69 -10.01 8.28
CA VAL A 373 -25.47 -8.96 7.28
C VAL A 373 -24.86 -9.51 5.99
N LYS A 374 -23.95 -10.49 6.11
CA LYS A 374 -23.39 -11.19 4.94
C LYS A 374 -24.47 -11.94 4.18
N ASP A 375 -25.33 -12.68 4.88
CA ASP A 375 -26.38 -13.47 4.25
C ASP A 375 -27.48 -12.58 3.65
N ASP A 376 -27.78 -11.43 4.26
CA ASP A 376 -28.74 -10.45 3.73
C ASP A 376 -28.27 -9.76 2.44
N ASN A 377 -26.96 -9.67 2.21
CA ASN A 377 -26.37 -9.08 0.99
C ASN A 377 -26.12 -10.10 -0.14
N LYS A 378 -26.16 -11.41 0.14
CA LYS A 378 -25.98 -12.43 -0.90
C LYS A 378 -27.15 -12.43 -1.89
N TYR A 379 -26.87 -12.90 -3.10
CA TYR A 379 -27.88 -13.18 -4.11
C TYR A 379 -28.55 -14.52 -3.82
N ASP A 380 -29.82 -14.65 -4.21
CA ASP A 380 -30.59 -15.89 -4.05
C ASP A 380 -30.02 -17.02 -4.92
N ASP A 381 -29.45 -16.67 -6.08
CA ASP A 381 -28.75 -17.60 -6.97
C ASP A 381 -27.33 -17.88 -6.45
N PRO A 382 -27.01 -19.14 -6.09
CA PRO A 382 -25.69 -19.51 -5.57
C PRO A 382 -24.56 -19.41 -6.59
N ASP A 383 -24.87 -19.37 -7.90
CA ASP A 383 -23.87 -19.25 -8.96
C ASP A 383 -23.37 -17.80 -9.11
N VAL A 384 -24.09 -16.81 -8.56
CA VAL A 384 -23.69 -15.41 -8.58
C VAL A 384 -22.58 -15.18 -7.54
N PRO A 385 -21.35 -14.83 -7.95
CA PRO A 385 -20.27 -14.60 -7.02
C PRO A 385 -20.54 -13.33 -6.21
N TYR A 386 -20.50 -13.42 -4.87
CA TYR A 386 -20.52 -12.27 -3.98
C TYR A 386 -19.40 -12.41 -2.94
N ASP A 387 -18.44 -11.49 -2.98
CA ASP A 387 -17.20 -11.60 -2.19
C ASP A 387 -16.84 -10.34 -1.41
N ILE A 388 -17.76 -9.39 -1.31
CA ILE A 388 -17.55 -8.14 -0.55
C ILE A 388 -17.59 -8.47 0.95
N PRO A 389 -16.51 -8.20 1.73
CA PRO A 389 -16.56 -8.33 3.18
C PRO A 389 -17.61 -7.39 3.79
N VAL A 390 -18.22 -7.79 4.90
CA VAL A 390 -19.25 -6.99 5.58
C VAL A 390 -18.67 -5.63 5.96
N PRO A 391 -19.22 -4.51 5.45
CA PRO A 391 -18.71 -3.18 5.77
C PRO A 391 -19.02 -2.82 7.23
N VAL A 392 -17.99 -2.38 7.96
CA VAL A 392 -18.07 -1.85 9.32
C VAL A 392 -17.51 -0.44 9.29
N LEU A 393 -18.39 0.56 9.36
CA LEU A 393 -18.06 1.96 9.09
C LEU A 393 -18.05 2.79 10.37
N GLY A 394 -16.93 3.45 10.64
CA GLY A 394 -16.90 4.58 11.57
C GLY A 394 -16.83 5.90 10.81
N PHE A 395 -16.92 7.03 11.51
CA PHE A 395 -16.81 8.35 10.89
C PHE A 395 -15.54 9.05 11.37
N ASN A 396 -14.60 9.34 10.46
CA ASN A 396 -13.25 9.79 10.82
C ASN A 396 -12.52 8.75 11.72
N SER A 397 -12.92 7.48 11.60
CA SER A 397 -12.43 6.37 12.44
C SER A 397 -11.04 5.89 12.03
N ALA A 398 -10.62 6.16 10.79
CA ALA A 398 -9.28 5.85 10.28
C ALA A 398 -8.16 6.48 11.12
N HIS A 399 -8.45 7.65 11.71
CA HIS A 399 -7.51 8.43 12.52
C HIS A 399 -7.72 8.25 14.02
N PHE A 400 -8.95 8.01 14.46
CA PHE A 400 -9.33 7.99 15.87
C PHE A 400 -9.64 6.56 16.31
N ASP A 401 -10.82 6.04 16.01
CA ASP A 401 -11.32 4.81 16.64
C ASP A 401 -10.48 3.57 16.35
N MET A 402 -9.94 3.47 15.11
CA MET A 402 -9.19 2.30 14.70
C MET A 402 -7.93 2.06 15.55
N ILE A 403 -7.37 3.10 16.19
CA ILE A 403 -6.22 2.92 17.08
C ILE A 403 -6.56 2.06 18.31
N PHE A 404 -7.81 2.15 18.79
CA PHE A 404 -8.31 1.35 19.91
C PHE A 404 -8.67 -0.06 19.49
N VAL A 405 -9.14 -0.23 18.26
CA VAL A 405 -9.61 -1.52 17.73
C VAL A 405 -8.45 -2.40 17.27
N LEU A 406 -7.43 -1.83 16.62
CA LEU A 406 -6.31 -2.54 16.01
C LEU A 406 -5.64 -3.60 16.92
N PRO A 407 -5.33 -3.32 18.20
CA PRO A 407 -4.73 -4.30 19.11
C PRO A 407 -5.55 -5.58 19.28
N TYR A 408 -6.85 -5.53 19.02
CA TYR A 408 -7.80 -6.64 19.22
C TYR A 408 -8.17 -7.37 17.93
N LEU A 409 -7.70 -6.92 16.76
CA LEU A 409 -8.04 -7.53 15.45
C LEU A 409 -7.26 -8.81 15.14
N THR A 410 -6.39 -9.26 16.04
CA THR A 410 -5.74 -10.58 15.97
C THR A 410 -5.94 -11.33 17.27
N SER A 411 -6.65 -12.44 17.23
CA SER A 411 -6.98 -13.26 18.39
C SER A 411 -6.94 -14.76 18.05
N SER A 412 -7.32 -15.62 18.99
CA SER A 412 -7.54 -17.05 18.71
C SER A 412 -8.73 -17.28 17.77
N LYS A 413 -9.72 -16.37 17.72
CA LYS A 413 -10.97 -16.48 16.94
C LYS A 413 -10.89 -15.83 15.55
N TRP A 414 -10.12 -14.76 15.38
CA TRP A 414 -10.00 -14.03 14.11
C TRP A 414 -8.59 -13.49 13.84
N HIS A 415 -8.32 -13.06 12.61
CA HIS A 415 -7.05 -12.46 12.22
C HIS A 415 -7.22 -11.48 11.05
N ILE A 416 -6.31 -10.52 10.96
CA ILE A 416 -6.21 -9.59 9.83
C ILE A 416 -5.80 -10.36 8.58
N THR A 417 -6.56 -10.20 7.49
CA THR A 417 -6.25 -10.79 6.18
C THR A 417 -5.76 -9.76 5.17
N ASN A 418 -6.13 -8.50 5.35
CA ASN A 418 -5.69 -7.40 4.49
C ASN A 418 -5.59 -6.12 5.30
N TYR A 419 -4.55 -5.33 5.06
CA TYR A 419 -4.32 -4.05 5.72
C TYR A 419 -3.83 -3.06 4.69
N LEU A 420 -4.53 -1.93 4.57
CA LEU A 420 -4.18 -0.87 3.63
C LEU A 420 -4.05 0.46 4.38
N GLY A 421 -2.91 1.11 4.21
CA GLY A 421 -2.55 2.34 4.92
C GLY A 421 -1.28 2.17 5.74
N ASP A 422 -0.97 3.17 6.56
CA ASP A 422 0.04 3.11 7.61
C ASP A 422 -0.63 3.32 8.97
N PHE A 423 0.14 3.34 10.06
CA PHE A 423 -0.41 3.56 11.41
C PHE A 423 -1.03 4.93 11.62
N SER A 424 -0.65 5.93 10.81
CA SER A 424 -1.18 7.30 10.90
C SER A 424 -2.45 7.51 10.07
N ARG A 425 -2.65 6.67 9.04
CA ARG A 425 -3.74 6.73 8.06
C ARG A 425 -4.19 5.34 7.67
N ILE A 426 -5.04 4.75 8.49
CA ILE A 426 -5.61 3.42 8.26
C ILE A 426 -6.72 3.56 7.22
N LYS A 427 -6.53 3.06 5.99
CA LYS A 427 -7.54 3.19 4.93
C LYS A 427 -8.55 2.05 4.94
N ARG A 428 -8.09 0.83 5.22
CA ARG A 428 -8.94 -0.37 5.32
C ARG A 428 -8.25 -1.46 6.11
N VAL A 429 -9.01 -2.15 6.95
CA VAL A 429 -8.56 -3.39 7.61
C VAL A 429 -9.60 -4.47 7.39
N GLU A 430 -9.22 -5.55 6.69
CA GLU A 430 -10.06 -6.73 6.54
C GLU A 430 -9.68 -7.78 7.59
N VAL A 431 -10.68 -8.32 8.27
CA VAL A 431 -10.52 -9.30 9.34
C VAL A 431 -11.39 -10.51 9.04
N ARG A 432 -10.80 -11.71 9.17
CA ARG A 432 -11.49 -12.97 8.93
C ARG A 432 -11.62 -13.77 10.22
N HIS A 433 -12.85 -14.18 10.50
CA HIS A 433 -13.15 -15.15 11.55
C HIS A 433 -12.65 -16.54 11.12
N LYS A 434 -11.86 -17.20 11.96
CA LYS A 434 -11.11 -18.42 11.63
C LYS A 434 -12.02 -19.65 11.45
N ILE A 435 -13.15 -19.71 12.17
CA ILE A 435 -14.08 -20.85 12.15
C ILE A 435 -15.18 -20.63 11.10
N THR A 436 -16.06 -19.65 11.30
CA THR A 436 -17.15 -19.32 10.38
C THR A 436 -16.70 -18.83 8.99
N GLY A 437 -15.46 -18.36 8.85
CA GLY A 437 -14.94 -17.81 7.60
C GLY A 437 -15.54 -16.46 7.20
N VAL A 438 -16.41 -15.86 8.03
CA VAL A 438 -16.95 -14.50 7.81
C VAL A 438 -15.81 -13.49 7.75
N ARG A 439 -15.93 -12.54 6.82
CA ARG A 439 -15.01 -11.42 6.68
C ARG A 439 -15.74 -10.11 6.93
N ILE A 440 -15.15 -9.27 7.77
CA ILE A 440 -15.56 -7.88 7.97
C ILE A 440 -14.47 -6.96 7.40
N GLN A 441 -14.85 -5.77 6.95
CA GLN A 441 -13.91 -4.73 6.55
C GLN A 441 -14.20 -3.44 7.32
N PHE A 442 -13.23 -2.97 8.09
CA PHE A 442 -13.28 -1.66 8.71
C PHE A 442 -12.97 -0.60 7.66
N LEU A 443 -13.91 0.33 7.49
CA LEU A 443 -13.85 1.45 6.58
C LEU A 443 -14.18 2.74 7.33
N ASP A 444 -13.75 3.86 6.76
CA ASP A 444 -14.12 5.18 7.26
C ASP A 444 -15.12 5.81 6.28
N ALA A 445 -16.31 6.13 6.78
CA ALA A 445 -17.36 6.78 6.00
C ALA A 445 -16.89 8.14 5.44
N GLU A 446 -15.98 8.85 6.13
CA GLU A 446 -15.41 10.10 5.66
C GLU A 446 -14.61 9.93 4.37
N MET A 447 -14.07 8.73 4.08
CA MET A 447 -13.36 8.46 2.82
C MET A 447 -14.26 8.53 1.59
N PHE A 448 -15.58 8.42 1.76
CA PHE A 448 -16.56 8.50 0.68
C PHE A 448 -17.12 9.91 0.48
N VAL A 449 -16.61 10.90 1.23
CA VAL A 449 -16.99 12.30 1.09
C VAL A 449 -15.75 13.21 1.18
N THR A 450 -15.96 14.51 1.00
CA THR A 450 -14.93 15.50 1.34
C THR A 450 -14.84 15.67 2.85
N LYS A 451 -13.64 15.89 3.40
CA LYS A 451 -13.41 16.05 4.84
C LYS A 451 -14.43 17.00 5.49
N MET A 452 -15.20 16.51 6.45
CA MET A 452 -16.29 17.26 7.09
C MET A 452 -16.68 16.66 8.45
N LYS A 453 -17.32 17.45 9.31
CA LYS A 453 -17.88 16.95 10.59
C LYS A 453 -19.09 16.06 10.35
N LEU A 454 -19.34 15.08 11.23
CA LEU A 454 -20.52 14.20 11.18
C LEU A 454 -21.84 14.99 11.07
N LYS A 455 -21.99 16.08 11.82
CA LYS A 455 -23.16 16.98 11.74
C LYS A 455 -23.41 17.50 10.30
N ASN A 456 -22.35 17.84 9.57
CA ASN A 456 -22.45 18.31 8.19
C ASN A 456 -22.72 17.14 7.24
N PHE A 457 -22.07 16.00 7.44
CA PHE A 457 -22.32 14.79 6.67
C PHE A 457 -23.81 14.40 6.70
N VAL A 458 -24.40 14.38 7.90
CA VAL A 458 -25.82 14.08 8.05
C VAL A 458 -26.70 15.13 7.37
N LYS A 459 -26.37 16.42 7.53
CA LYS A 459 -27.12 17.53 6.92
C LYS A 459 -27.11 17.51 5.40
N ASP A 460 -25.96 17.20 4.80
CA ASP A 460 -25.70 17.36 3.37
C ASP A 460 -26.09 16.10 2.57
N PHE A 461 -25.96 14.91 3.18
CA PHE A 461 -26.23 13.63 2.50
C PHE A 461 -27.52 12.95 2.93
N SER A 462 -28.22 13.42 3.95
CA SER A 462 -29.57 12.92 4.26
C SER A 462 -30.61 13.49 3.29
N PRO A 463 -31.56 12.67 2.81
CA PRO A 463 -32.71 13.17 2.04
C PRO A 463 -33.48 14.24 2.81
N SER A 464 -33.83 15.33 2.13
CA SER A 464 -34.63 16.40 2.74
C SER A 464 -36.10 15.99 2.76
N GLU A 465 -36.69 15.81 3.94
CA GLU A 465 -38.15 15.78 4.10
C GLU A 465 -38.66 17.24 4.05
N PHE A 466 -39.76 17.50 3.33
CA PHE A 466 -40.37 18.82 3.26
C PHE A 466 -41.81 18.76 3.76
N ILE A 467 -42.21 19.77 4.53
CA ILE A 467 -43.61 20.01 4.89
C ILE A 467 -44.03 21.33 4.26
N ILE A 468 -45.25 21.38 3.73
CA ILE A 468 -45.87 22.60 3.24
C ILE A 468 -46.53 23.26 4.44
N ASP A 469 -46.10 24.47 4.79
CA ASP A 469 -46.76 25.21 5.87
C ASP A 469 -48.14 25.71 5.44
N ASN A 470 -48.92 26.22 6.40
CA ASN A 470 -50.28 26.72 6.17
C ASN A 470 -50.35 27.89 5.16
N ASN A 471 -49.20 28.45 4.77
CA ASN A 471 -49.07 29.52 3.78
C ASN A 471 -48.56 29.01 2.42
N GLY A 472 -48.45 27.70 2.23
CA GLY A 472 -48.00 27.09 0.97
C GLY A 472 -46.48 27.05 0.78
N ILE A 473 -45.69 27.41 1.79
CA ILE A 473 -44.22 27.45 1.69
C ILE A 473 -43.64 26.08 2.05
N LYS A 474 -42.82 25.51 1.15
CA LYS A 474 -42.05 24.29 1.42
C LYS A 474 -40.96 24.58 2.45
N LYS A 475 -41.12 24.08 3.67
CA LYS A 475 -40.08 24.10 4.71
C LYS A 475 -39.40 22.74 4.79
N LYS A 476 -38.07 22.73 4.75
CA LYS A 476 -37.27 21.54 5.04
C LYS A 476 -37.48 21.17 6.51
N VAL A 477 -37.84 19.92 6.76
CA VAL A 477 -38.01 19.39 8.11
C VAL A 477 -36.92 18.38 8.40
N THR A 478 -36.14 18.69 9.42
CA THR A 478 -35.17 17.78 10.02
C THR A 478 -35.79 17.21 11.29
N LYS A 479 -36.13 15.92 11.30
CA LYS A 479 -36.47 15.20 12.54
C LYS A 479 -35.29 15.30 13.50
N ARG A 480 -35.54 15.64 14.76
CA ARG A 480 -34.51 15.81 15.80
C ARG A 480 -33.63 14.56 15.98
N SER A 481 -34.22 13.37 15.82
CA SER A 481 -33.51 12.08 15.82
C SER A 481 -32.47 11.92 14.70
N ASN A 482 -32.40 12.85 13.74
CA ASN A 482 -31.37 12.89 12.71
C ASN A 482 -30.33 13.99 12.97
N ASN A 483 -30.37 14.66 14.12
CA ASN A 483 -29.36 15.65 14.50
C ASN A 483 -28.27 14.95 15.32
N LYS A 484 -27.02 15.38 15.14
CA LYS A 484 -25.93 15.00 16.05
C LYS A 484 -26.23 15.54 17.45
N GLY A 485 -26.09 14.69 18.46
CA GLY A 485 -26.26 15.08 19.86
C GLY A 485 -25.11 15.96 20.37
N ILE A 486 -25.15 16.29 21.67
CA ILE A 486 -24.14 17.16 22.30
C ILE A 486 -23.62 16.49 23.57
N PHE A 487 -22.31 16.24 23.66
CA PHE A 487 -21.70 15.58 24.82
C PHE A 487 -20.51 16.37 25.38
N PRO A 488 -20.34 16.46 26.71
CA PRO A 488 -19.27 17.23 27.33
C PRO A 488 -17.99 16.39 27.49
N TYR A 489 -17.16 16.37 26.45
CA TYR A 489 -15.91 15.59 26.40
C TYR A 489 -14.86 15.94 27.47
N THR A 490 -14.93 17.14 28.05
CA THR A 490 -13.98 17.66 29.05
C THR A 490 -14.51 17.62 30.48
N ALA A 491 -15.75 17.16 30.69
CA ALA A 491 -16.37 17.19 32.01
C ALA A 491 -15.79 16.14 32.99
N PHE A 492 -15.12 15.10 32.48
CA PHE A 492 -14.56 14.02 33.28
C PHE A 492 -13.34 13.39 32.61
N ASN A 493 -12.60 12.60 33.38
CA ASN A 493 -11.38 11.91 32.95
C ASN A 493 -11.30 10.52 33.60
N THR A 494 -10.22 9.77 33.35
CA THR A 494 -10.05 8.41 33.89
C THR A 494 -10.10 8.28 35.41
N SER A 495 -9.87 9.37 36.15
CA SER A 495 -9.88 9.35 37.62
C SER A 495 -11.25 9.52 38.25
N ASN A 496 -12.23 10.12 37.54
CA ASN A 496 -13.52 10.51 38.11
C ASN A 496 -14.74 10.19 37.24
N TYR A 497 -14.57 9.52 36.09
CA TYR A 497 -15.66 9.21 35.18
C TYR A 497 -16.82 8.46 35.85
N GLU A 498 -16.52 7.50 36.75
CA GLU A 498 -17.55 6.69 37.40
C GLU A 498 -18.43 7.53 38.33
N GLU A 499 -17.83 8.42 39.14
CA GLU A 499 -18.57 9.34 40.00
C GLU A 499 -19.42 10.30 39.18
N ILE A 500 -18.84 10.89 38.12
CA ILE A 500 -19.52 11.91 37.31
C ILE A 500 -20.65 11.31 36.48
N LEU A 501 -20.49 10.10 35.93
CA LEU A 501 -21.50 9.47 35.07
C LEU A 501 -22.64 8.82 35.87
N ASN A 502 -22.44 8.51 37.16
CA ASN A 502 -23.50 8.03 38.06
C ASN A 502 -24.45 9.13 38.56
N ILE A 503 -24.08 10.41 38.38
CA ILE A 503 -24.92 11.55 38.76
C ILE A 503 -26.24 11.54 37.98
N SER A 504 -27.34 11.81 38.68
CA SER A 504 -28.69 11.85 38.11
C SER A 504 -29.03 13.20 37.49
N GLU A 505 -28.42 14.28 37.97
CA GLU A 505 -28.56 15.63 37.47
C GLU A 505 -27.95 15.79 36.08
N LEU A 506 -28.51 16.73 35.31
CA LEU A 506 -28.02 17.06 33.97
C LEU A 506 -26.62 17.70 34.04
N PHE A 507 -25.91 17.72 32.91
CA PHE A 507 -24.69 18.52 32.80
C PHE A 507 -25.05 20.00 32.77
N GLU A 508 -24.39 20.79 33.60
CA GLU A 508 -24.50 22.25 33.55
C GLU A 508 -23.78 22.79 32.31
N GLN A 509 -24.25 23.94 31.79
CA GLN A 509 -23.70 24.53 30.55
C GLN A 509 -22.19 24.85 30.63
N ASN A 510 -21.69 25.19 31.81
CA ASN A 510 -20.26 25.44 32.07
C ASN A 510 -19.39 24.17 31.89
N GLN A 511 -19.95 22.98 32.05
CA GLN A 511 -19.23 21.70 31.92
C GLN A 511 -18.94 21.33 30.45
N PHE A 512 -19.50 22.07 29.50
CA PHE A 512 -19.19 21.94 28.07
C PHE A 512 -18.06 22.87 27.62
N PHE A 513 -17.39 23.56 28.56
CA PHE A 513 -16.29 24.45 28.23
C PHE A 513 -15.07 23.65 27.76
N ASN A 514 -14.51 24.04 26.62
CA ASN A 514 -13.28 23.45 26.08
C ASN A 514 -12.10 24.40 26.35
N GLU A 515 -11.18 23.98 27.20
CA GLU A 515 -10.00 24.79 27.55
C GLU A 515 -9.02 24.98 26.37
N LEU A 516 -8.97 24.04 25.42
CA LEU A 516 -8.06 24.13 24.27
C LEU A 516 -8.57 25.11 23.21
N THR A 517 -9.86 25.06 22.88
CA THR A 517 -10.45 25.96 21.89
C THR A 517 -10.96 27.27 22.51
N GLN A 518 -11.04 27.34 23.84
CA GLN A 518 -11.65 28.43 24.60
C GLN A 518 -13.13 28.67 24.21
N GLU A 519 -13.79 27.64 23.69
CA GLU A 519 -15.17 27.71 23.24
C GLU A 519 -16.14 27.33 24.36
N LYS A 520 -17.24 28.09 24.45
CA LYS A 520 -18.39 27.80 25.32
C LYS A 520 -19.56 27.31 24.48
N LEU A 521 -20.34 26.40 25.02
CA LEU A 521 -21.58 25.94 24.37
C LEU A 521 -22.58 27.10 24.28
N SER A 522 -23.13 27.33 23.08
CA SER A 522 -24.12 28.39 22.88
C SER A 522 -25.42 28.08 23.63
N ASN A 523 -26.22 29.10 23.96
CA ASN A 523 -27.53 28.89 24.60
C ASN A 523 -28.48 28.04 23.74
N SER A 524 -28.38 28.16 22.41
CA SER A 524 -29.17 27.35 21.48
C SER A 524 -28.75 25.88 21.53
N ASP A 525 -27.45 25.61 21.50
CA ASP A 525 -26.94 24.24 21.56
C ASP A 525 -27.20 23.63 22.96
N TYR A 526 -27.11 24.41 24.03
CA TYR A 526 -27.47 23.93 25.37
C TYR A 526 -28.97 23.60 25.48
N PHE A 527 -29.83 24.43 24.88
CA PHE A 527 -31.25 24.10 24.78
C PHE A 527 -31.47 22.80 23.99
N ASP A 528 -30.67 22.56 22.94
CA ASP A 528 -30.71 21.30 22.23
C ASP A 528 -30.27 20.11 23.09
N TYR A 529 -29.22 20.26 23.88
CA TYR A 529 -28.85 19.25 24.88
C TYR A 529 -30.01 18.95 25.84
N LEU A 530 -30.66 19.98 26.41
CA LEU A 530 -31.78 19.81 27.34
C LEU A 530 -32.98 19.09 26.71
N LEU A 531 -33.28 19.38 25.45
CA LEU A 531 -34.36 18.71 24.72
C LEU A 531 -34.08 17.22 24.51
N ASP A 532 -32.81 16.80 24.41
CA ASP A 532 -32.47 15.39 24.31
C ASP A 532 -32.74 14.63 25.62
N GLN A 533 -32.74 15.34 26.76
CA GLN A 533 -32.95 14.78 28.11
C GLN A 533 -34.43 14.52 28.45
N ILE A 534 -35.37 14.96 27.62
CA ILE A 534 -36.81 14.89 27.93
C ILE A 534 -37.64 14.23 26.82
N VAL A 535 -38.72 13.59 27.22
CA VAL A 535 -39.80 13.13 26.34
C VAL A 535 -40.94 14.14 26.47
N ILE A 536 -41.29 14.79 25.36
CA ILE A 536 -42.39 15.75 25.30
C ILE A 536 -43.69 15.00 24.97
N ILE A 537 -44.69 15.13 25.85
CA ILE A 537 -46.03 14.57 25.64
C ILE A 537 -46.92 15.66 25.05
N VAL A 538 -47.53 15.36 23.90
CA VAL A 538 -48.46 16.27 23.22
C VAL A 538 -49.85 15.66 23.14
N ASN A 539 -50.89 16.51 23.16
CA ASN A 539 -52.25 16.06 22.86
C ASN A 539 -52.48 15.88 21.35
N ASN A 540 -53.68 15.41 20.97
CA ASN A 540 -54.08 15.21 19.57
C ASN A 540 -54.06 16.50 18.72
N HIS A 541 -53.95 17.67 19.34
CA HIS A 541 -53.83 18.98 18.67
C HIS A 541 -52.39 19.50 18.61
N GLY A 542 -51.39 18.69 19.02
CA GLY A 542 -49.97 19.06 19.01
C GLY A 542 -49.54 20.00 20.15
N LYS A 543 -50.40 20.24 21.15
CA LYS A 543 -50.06 21.08 22.31
C LYS A 543 -49.33 20.23 23.36
N VAL A 544 -48.19 20.73 23.85
CA VAL A 544 -47.46 20.12 24.97
C VAL A 544 -48.34 20.08 26.21
N ILE A 545 -48.52 18.89 26.77
CA ILE A 545 -49.31 18.65 27.99
C ILE A 545 -48.44 18.20 29.16
N ASP A 546 -47.29 17.56 28.91
CA ASP A 546 -46.38 17.11 29.96
C ASP A 546 -44.96 16.84 29.41
N THR A 547 -43.97 16.69 30.29
CA THR A 547 -42.59 16.32 29.98
C THR A 547 -42.04 15.30 30.96
N ILE A 548 -41.45 14.21 30.46
CA ILE A 548 -40.85 13.16 31.29
C ILE A 548 -39.33 13.16 31.11
N LYS A 549 -38.58 13.05 32.21
CA LYS A 549 -37.12 12.85 32.16
C LYS A 549 -36.81 11.53 31.44
N LYS A 550 -35.97 11.59 30.41
CA LYS A 550 -35.67 10.43 29.55
C LYS A 550 -34.60 9.50 30.12
N PHE A 551 -33.65 10.05 30.88
CA PHE A 551 -32.47 9.32 31.36
C PHE A 551 -32.38 9.37 32.89
N ASN A 552 -32.03 8.27 33.54
CA ASN A 552 -31.94 8.25 35.00
C ASN A 552 -30.65 8.94 35.46
N ASN A 553 -29.55 8.61 34.81
CA ASN A 553 -28.21 9.13 35.08
C ASN A 553 -27.48 9.49 33.77
N ARG A 554 -26.26 10.00 33.91
CA ARG A 554 -25.43 10.40 32.76
C ARG A 554 -24.86 9.22 31.98
N TRP A 555 -24.77 8.01 32.56
CA TRP A 555 -24.49 6.77 31.82
C TRP A 555 -25.57 6.47 30.77
N ASP A 556 -26.85 6.56 31.14
CA ASP A 556 -27.96 6.34 30.21
C ASP A 556 -27.91 7.35 29.05
N TYR A 557 -27.51 8.59 29.32
CA TYR A 557 -27.32 9.60 28.28
C TYR A 557 -26.12 9.30 27.38
N LEU A 558 -24.98 8.87 27.94
CA LEU A 558 -23.80 8.46 27.17
C LEU A 558 -24.17 7.34 26.18
N GLN A 559 -24.88 6.31 26.65
CA GLN A 559 -25.34 5.22 25.78
C GLN A 559 -26.20 5.75 24.63
N TYR A 560 -27.23 6.55 24.95
CA TYR A 560 -28.09 7.15 23.92
C TYR A 560 -27.32 8.01 22.92
N TYR A 561 -26.38 8.83 23.40
CA TYR A 561 -25.57 9.71 22.57
C TYR A 561 -24.70 8.92 21.59
N ASN A 562 -23.98 7.90 22.07
CA ASN A 562 -23.11 7.07 21.26
C ASN A 562 -23.93 6.22 20.25
N GLU A 563 -25.07 5.66 20.67
CA GLU A 563 -26.01 4.98 19.76
C GLU A 563 -26.55 5.93 18.68
N LEU A 564 -26.91 7.17 19.04
CA LEU A 564 -27.39 8.18 18.12
C LEU A 564 -26.35 8.47 17.03
N ASP A 565 -25.08 8.70 17.40
CA ASP A 565 -24.00 8.99 16.45
C ASP A 565 -23.80 7.88 15.42
N THR A 566 -24.00 6.61 15.82
CA THR A 566 -24.00 5.51 14.85
C THR A 566 -25.25 5.46 13.97
N SER A 567 -26.43 5.68 14.54
CA SER A 567 -27.71 5.58 13.82
C SER A 567 -27.91 6.68 12.77
N ILE A 568 -27.44 7.90 13.03
CA ILE A 568 -27.60 9.03 12.11
C ILE A 568 -26.75 8.89 10.84
N MET A 569 -25.73 8.02 10.85
CA MET A 569 -24.93 7.71 9.67
C MET A 569 -25.70 6.88 8.62
N ILE A 570 -26.75 6.15 9.01
CA ILE A 570 -27.46 5.21 8.12
C ILE A 570 -28.04 5.92 6.89
N LYS A 571 -28.79 7.01 7.07
CA LYS A 571 -29.45 7.70 5.95
C LYS A 571 -28.47 8.31 4.95
N PRO A 572 -27.43 9.04 5.39
CA PRO A 572 -26.35 9.50 4.52
C PRO A 572 -25.67 8.38 3.73
N ILE A 573 -25.28 7.28 4.40
CA ILE A 573 -24.59 6.16 3.75
C ILE A 573 -25.52 5.49 2.73
N ASP A 574 -26.80 5.32 3.04
CA ASP A 574 -27.80 4.80 2.09
C ASP A 574 -27.93 5.67 0.85
N ASN A 575 -27.90 6.99 1.03
CA ASN A 575 -27.92 7.91 -0.09
C ASN A 575 -26.63 7.83 -0.92
N LEU A 576 -25.46 7.69 -0.27
CA LEU A 576 -24.19 7.47 -0.98
C LEU A 576 -24.19 6.16 -1.78
N ILE A 577 -24.70 5.06 -1.20
CA ILE A 577 -24.86 3.78 -1.90
C ILE A 577 -25.72 4.00 -3.14
N LYS A 578 -26.85 4.68 -3.00
CA LYS A 578 -27.75 4.99 -4.13
C LYS A 578 -27.06 5.83 -5.19
N MET A 579 -26.41 6.93 -4.82
CA MET A 579 -25.72 7.83 -5.77
C MET A 579 -24.63 7.13 -6.59
N ASN A 580 -23.87 6.22 -5.96
CA ASN A 580 -22.88 5.41 -6.67
C ASN A 580 -23.55 4.34 -7.54
N PHE A 581 -24.64 3.75 -7.06
CA PHE A 581 -25.38 2.74 -7.81
C PHE A 581 -26.14 3.32 -9.01
N ASP A 582 -26.52 4.60 -9.00
CA ASP A 582 -27.02 5.30 -10.19
C ASP A 582 -25.98 5.33 -11.34
N ASN A 583 -24.71 5.02 -11.03
CA ASN A 583 -23.61 4.79 -11.98
C ASN A 583 -23.21 3.30 -12.06
N ASP A 584 -24.12 2.37 -11.75
CA ASP A 584 -23.96 0.91 -11.61
C ASP A 584 -22.71 0.47 -10.83
N LEU A 585 -22.31 1.25 -9.82
CA LEU A 585 -21.20 0.90 -8.94
C LEU A 585 -21.72 0.43 -7.59
N ASP A 586 -21.20 -0.70 -7.11
CA ASP A 586 -21.27 -1.03 -5.69
C ASP A 586 -20.21 -0.22 -4.94
N MET A 587 -20.66 0.74 -4.13
CA MET A 587 -19.80 1.63 -3.36
C MET A 587 -18.79 0.88 -2.49
N PHE A 588 -19.19 -0.21 -1.83
CA PHE A 588 -18.34 -0.94 -0.87
C PHE A 588 -17.31 -1.85 -1.53
N ASN A 589 -17.33 -1.95 -2.86
CA ASN A 589 -16.27 -2.54 -3.63
C ASN A 589 -15.07 -1.59 -3.81
N TYR A 590 -15.26 -0.30 -3.52
CA TYR A 590 -14.27 0.76 -3.63
C TYR A 590 -13.86 1.29 -2.25
N LEU A 591 -12.71 1.96 -2.20
CA LEU A 591 -12.09 2.41 -0.93
C LEU A 591 -12.51 3.83 -0.53
N SER A 592 -12.85 4.66 -1.52
CA SER A 592 -13.07 6.09 -1.34
C SER A 592 -13.90 6.68 -2.47
N MET A 593 -14.38 7.91 -2.27
CA MET A 593 -15.03 8.72 -3.29
C MET A 593 -14.18 8.85 -4.56
N ALA A 594 -12.86 9.04 -4.41
CA ALA A 594 -11.95 9.16 -5.55
C ALA A 594 -11.86 7.86 -6.35
N SER A 595 -11.87 6.70 -5.68
CA SER A 595 -11.90 5.41 -6.36
C SER A 595 -13.24 5.14 -7.06
N CYS A 596 -14.37 5.54 -6.45
CA CYS A 596 -15.69 5.47 -7.09
C CYS A 596 -15.73 6.36 -8.34
N ALA A 597 -15.32 7.63 -8.22
CA ALA A 597 -15.28 8.56 -9.33
C ALA A 597 -14.37 8.08 -10.49
N ASN A 598 -13.24 7.46 -10.15
CA ASN A 598 -12.38 6.83 -11.14
C ASN A 598 -13.11 5.69 -11.87
N ALA A 599 -13.81 4.82 -11.14
CA ALA A 599 -14.60 3.75 -11.76
C ALA A 599 -15.72 4.30 -12.65
N THR A 600 -16.46 5.33 -12.21
CA THR A 600 -17.48 6.01 -13.00
C THR A 600 -16.91 6.57 -14.31
N LYS A 601 -15.74 7.21 -14.25
CA LYS A 601 -15.07 7.73 -15.45
C LYS A 601 -14.80 6.62 -16.48
N TYR A 602 -14.25 5.49 -16.05
CA TYR A 602 -13.97 4.39 -16.97
C TYR A 602 -15.24 3.68 -17.46
N ARG A 603 -16.30 3.67 -16.64
CA ARG A 603 -17.62 3.19 -17.04
C ARG A 603 -18.16 4.02 -18.21
N MET A 604 -18.12 5.34 -18.09
CA MET A 604 -18.53 6.25 -19.16
C MET A 604 -17.75 6.05 -20.48
N CYS A 605 -16.46 5.68 -20.41
CA CYS A 605 -15.67 5.36 -21.61
C CYS A 605 -16.10 4.07 -22.33
N CYS A 606 -16.90 3.23 -21.67
CA CYS A 606 -17.35 1.93 -22.17
C CYS A 606 -18.88 1.88 -22.34
N ASP A 607 -19.59 3.03 -22.33
CA ASP A 607 -21.05 3.06 -22.38
C ASP A 607 -21.64 2.51 -23.70
N ASP A 608 -20.92 2.60 -24.82
CA ASP A 608 -21.32 2.03 -26.13
C ASP A 608 -20.67 0.65 -26.43
N LEU A 609 -20.13 -0.01 -25.40
CA LEU A 609 -19.57 -1.35 -25.53
C LEU A 609 -20.68 -2.40 -25.65
N ASP A 610 -20.76 -3.03 -26.83
CA ASP A 610 -21.60 -4.18 -27.15
C ASP A 610 -20.75 -5.45 -27.29
N LEU A 611 -21.01 -6.42 -26.42
CA LEU A 611 -20.30 -7.70 -26.40
C LEU A 611 -20.53 -8.55 -27.66
N ASN A 612 -21.59 -8.29 -28.42
CA ASN A 612 -21.90 -9.00 -29.66
C ASN A 612 -21.47 -8.21 -30.93
N GLN A 613 -20.87 -7.02 -30.77
CA GLN A 613 -20.41 -6.22 -31.89
C GLN A 613 -19.02 -6.64 -32.39
N ARG A 614 -18.79 -6.53 -33.70
CA ARG A 614 -17.45 -6.68 -34.27
C ARG A 614 -16.64 -5.38 -34.15
N TYR A 615 -15.66 -5.38 -33.25
CA TYR A 615 -14.67 -4.31 -33.16
C TYR A 615 -13.46 -4.59 -34.05
N THR A 616 -13.09 -3.61 -34.87
CA THR A 616 -11.94 -3.69 -35.79
C THR A 616 -10.92 -2.61 -35.49
N ASN A 617 -9.64 -2.88 -35.76
CA ASN A 617 -8.57 -1.89 -35.73
C ASN A 617 -7.75 -1.97 -37.03
N GLU A 618 -6.83 -1.02 -37.22
CA GLU A 618 -6.00 -0.89 -38.44
C GLU A 618 -5.19 -2.16 -38.76
N ASN A 619 -4.89 -2.98 -37.75
CA ASN A 619 -4.13 -4.22 -37.87
C ASN A 619 -5.02 -5.47 -38.06
N ASP A 620 -6.34 -5.34 -38.25
CA ASP A 620 -7.23 -6.47 -38.43
C ASP A 620 -7.01 -7.13 -39.82
N PRO A 621 -6.52 -8.39 -39.88
CA PRO A 621 -6.22 -9.04 -41.15
C PRO A 621 -7.45 -9.20 -42.05
N ALA A 622 -8.65 -9.30 -41.47
CA ALA A 622 -9.89 -9.44 -42.21
C ALA A 622 -10.43 -8.11 -42.78
N LEU A 623 -9.80 -6.97 -42.45
CA LEU A 623 -10.03 -5.69 -43.15
C LEU A 623 -9.03 -5.45 -44.28
N GLN A 624 -7.77 -5.87 -44.11
CA GLN A 624 -6.71 -5.62 -45.10
C GLN A 624 -6.83 -6.55 -46.32
N PHE A 625 -7.16 -7.83 -46.14
CA PHE A 625 -7.40 -8.78 -47.23
C PHE A 625 -8.27 -9.95 -46.74
N TYR A 626 -9.57 -9.92 -47.05
CA TYR A 626 -10.48 -10.97 -46.62
C TYR A 626 -10.44 -12.18 -47.56
N ASN A 627 -9.78 -13.25 -47.12
CA ASN A 627 -9.86 -14.58 -47.72
C ASN A 627 -10.53 -15.55 -46.74
N PRO A 628 -11.80 -15.94 -46.95
CA PRO A 628 -12.52 -16.87 -46.07
C PRO A 628 -11.78 -18.20 -45.92
N PHE A 629 -11.83 -18.76 -44.71
CA PHE A 629 -11.40 -20.13 -44.50
C PHE A 629 -12.35 -21.10 -45.22
N VAL A 630 -11.80 -21.98 -46.07
CA VAL A 630 -12.56 -23.05 -46.73
C VAL A 630 -12.29 -24.36 -45.99
N LEU A 631 -13.32 -24.91 -45.35
CA LEU A 631 -13.21 -26.20 -44.65
C LEU A 631 -13.16 -27.33 -45.68
N THR A 632 -12.10 -28.13 -45.66
CA THR A 632 -11.97 -29.35 -46.48
C THR A 632 -12.32 -30.59 -45.67
N GLN A 633 -12.76 -31.67 -46.33
CA GLN A 633 -13.07 -32.94 -45.67
C GLN A 633 -11.87 -33.47 -44.88
N GLU A 634 -10.67 -33.39 -45.45
CA GLU A 634 -9.44 -33.85 -44.78
C GLU A 634 -9.18 -33.06 -43.47
N HIS A 635 -9.36 -31.74 -43.51
CA HIS A 635 -9.22 -30.90 -42.32
C HIS A 635 -10.27 -31.28 -41.27
N TRP A 636 -11.53 -31.48 -41.69
CA TRP A 636 -12.62 -31.87 -40.82
C TRP A 636 -12.36 -33.22 -40.12
N ASN A 637 -11.96 -34.25 -40.86
CA ASN A 637 -11.66 -35.58 -40.31
C ASN A 637 -10.55 -35.53 -39.25
N LYS A 638 -9.51 -34.72 -39.48
CA LYS A 638 -8.44 -34.48 -38.48
C LYS A 638 -8.99 -33.80 -37.22
N LYS A 639 -9.90 -32.83 -37.37
CA LYS A 639 -10.52 -32.14 -36.23
C LYS A 639 -11.43 -33.08 -35.43
N VAL A 640 -12.29 -33.85 -36.10
CA VAL A 640 -13.15 -34.88 -35.46
C VAL A 640 -12.29 -35.86 -34.64
N SER A 641 -11.21 -36.38 -35.21
CA SER A 641 -10.27 -37.26 -34.50
C SER A 641 -9.67 -36.60 -33.27
N SER A 642 -9.26 -35.33 -33.37
CA SER A 642 -8.74 -34.55 -32.24
C SER A 642 -9.79 -34.35 -31.14
N TYR A 643 -11.04 -34.06 -31.49
CA TYR A 643 -12.13 -33.89 -30.53
C TYR A 643 -12.43 -35.17 -29.76
N ASN A 644 -12.52 -36.30 -30.47
CA ASN A 644 -12.71 -37.61 -29.84
C ASN A 644 -11.56 -37.96 -28.89
N MET A 645 -10.32 -37.69 -29.27
CA MET A 645 -9.15 -37.92 -28.40
C MET A 645 -9.19 -37.05 -27.14
N GLN A 646 -9.55 -35.78 -27.27
CA GLN A 646 -9.69 -34.86 -26.13
C GLN A 646 -10.76 -35.33 -25.15
N ASP A 647 -11.93 -35.73 -25.66
CA ASP A 647 -13.06 -36.15 -24.83
C ASP A 647 -12.81 -37.50 -24.18
N THR A 648 -12.20 -38.44 -24.90
CA THR A 648 -11.77 -39.73 -24.35
C THR A 648 -10.77 -39.54 -23.22
N LYS A 649 -9.76 -38.67 -23.41
CA LYS A 649 -8.75 -38.38 -22.39
C LYS A 649 -9.36 -37.73 -21.14
N ALA A 650 -10.43 -36.96 -21.32
CA ALA A 650 -11.14 -36.31 -20.22
C ALA A 650 -12.26 -37.18 -19.60
N GLY A 651 -12.46 -38.41 -20.08
CA GLY A 651 -13.47 -39.34 -19.57
C GLY A 651 -14.92 -38.95 -19.90
N ARG A 652 -15.15 -38.19 -20.98
CA ARG A 652 -16.49 -37.75 -21.41
C ARG A 652 -17.15 -38.78 -22.33
N ASP A 653 -18.48 -38.76 -22.42
CA ASP A 653 -19.22 -39.56 -23.40
C ASP A 653 -18.96 -39.05 -24.83
N ILE A 654 -18.59 -39.96 -25.72
CA ILE A 654 -18.26 -39.70 -27.13
C ILE A 654 -19.31 -40.25 -28.10
N LYS A 655 -20.36 -40.94 -27.62
CA LYS A 655 -21.35 -41.60 -28.48
C LYS A 655 -22.01 -40.66 -29.50
N ASN A 656 -22.26 -39.43 -29.07
CA ASN A 656 -22.93 -38.39 -29.85
C ASN A 656 -21.99 -37.30 -30.34
N ASN A 657 -20.68 -37.53 -30.32
CA ASN A 657 -19.72 -36.56 -30.85
C ASN A 657 -19.94 -36.34 -32.35
N VAL A 658 -19.52 -35.17 -32.81
CA VAL A 658 -19.48 -34.82 -34.24
C VAL A 658 -18.72 -35.89 -35.03
N LYS A 659 -19.22 -36.19 -36.23
CA LYS A 659 -18.73 -37.26 -37.11
C LYS A 659 -18.17 -36.69 -38.40
N GLU A 660 -17.42 -37.51 -39.13
CA GLU A 660 -16.88 -37.15 -40.46
C GLU A 660 -18.00 -36.79 -41.44
N ASP A 661 -19.14 -37.48 -41.35
CA ASP A 661 -20.35 -37.24 -42.16
C ASP A 661 -21.03 -35.89 -41.87
N ASP A 662 -20.66 -35.21 -40.78
CA ASP A 662 -21.20 -33.88 -40.45
C ASP A 662 -20.51 -32.74 -41.22
N PHE A 663 -19.60 -33.07 -42.14
CA PHE A 663 -18.78 -32.12 -42.89
C PHE A 663 -19.60 -31.03 -43.58
N GLU A 664 -20.62 -31.41 -44.37
CA GLU A 664 -21.43 -30.45 -45.14
C GLU A 664 -22.10 -29.42 -44.22
N TYR A 665 -22.63 -29.89 -43.09
CA TYR A 665 -23.25 -29.04 -42.06
C TYR A 665 -22.24 -28.03 -41.50
N PHE A 666 -21.05 -28.48 -41.06
CA PHE A 666 -20.07 -27.56 -40.48
C PHE A 666 -19.35 -26.69 -41.51
N ARG A 667 -19.18 -27.14 -42.76
CA ARG A 667 -18.60 -26.34 -43.84
C ARG A 667 -19.44 -25.08 -44.07
N ASP A 668 -20.76 -25.25 -44.16
CA ASP A 668 -21.67 -24.15 -44.44
C ASP A 668 -21.74 -23.14 -43.28
N ILE A 669 -21.78 -23.63 -42.04
CA ILE A 669 -21.81 -22.78 -40.84
C ILE A 669 -20.47 -22.06 -40.65
N VAL A 670 -19.34 -22.73 -40.88
CA VAL A 670 -18.00 -22.11 -40.79
C VAL A 670 -17.83 -21.03 -41.86
N TYR A 671 -18.26 -21.28 -43.09
CA TYR A 671 -18.09 -20.33 -44.20
C TYR A 671 -18.85 -19.02 -43.97
N LYS A 672 -20.08 -19.11 -43.45
CA LYS A 672 -20.92 -17.92 -43.16
C LYS A 672 -20.71 -17.36 -41.75
N GLY A 673 -20.13 -18.16 -40.86
CA GLY A 673 -20.02 -17.87 -39.44
C GLY A 673 -18.81 -17.03 -39.05
N GLN A 674 -18.75 -16.78 -37.75
CA GLN A 674 -17.68 -16.06 -37.09
C GLN A 674 -17.41 -16.66 -35.71
N CYS A 675 -16.30 -16.29 -35.11
CA CYS A 675 -15.96 -16.70 -33.75
C CYS A 675 -16.94 -16.06 -32.76
N TRP A 676 -17.59 -16.87 -31.92
CA TRP A 676 -18.53 -16.41 -30.90
C TRP A 676 -17.88 -15.51 -29.83
N PHE A 677 -16.58 -15.65 -29.59
CA PHE A 677 -15.87 -14.86 -28.57
C PHE A 677 -15.39 -13.49 -29.06
N CYS A 678 -14.97 -13.37 -30.31
CA CYS A 678 -14.34 -12.16 -30.84
C CYS A 678 -15.06 -11.54 -32.04
N GLU A 679 -16.13 -12.18 -32.52
CA GLU A 679 -16.95 -11.77 -33.66
C GLU A 679 -16.17 -11.61 -34.98
N VAL A 680 -14.95 -12.19 -35.06
CA VAL A 680 -14.11 -12.19 -36.27
C VAL A 680 -14.46 -13.39 -37.14
N LYS A 681 -14.68 -13.13 -38.44
CA LYS A 681 -14.86 -14.17 -39.46
C LYS A 681 -13.61 -15.04 -39.61
N PHE A 682 -13.79 -16.29 -39.99
CA PHE A 682 -12.69 -17.24 -40.11
C PHE A 682 -11.86 -17.02 -41.37
N THR A 683 -10.55 -17.11 -41.23
CA THR A 683 -9.55 -17.01 -42.31
C THR A 683 -8.44 -18.04 -42.08
N ASN A 684 -7.54 -18.24 -43.04
CA ASN A 684 -6.40 -19.15 -42.84
C ASN A 684 -5.47 -18.73 -41.69
N LYS A 685 -5.42 -17.44 -41.34
CA LYS A 685 -4.68 -16.92 -40.17
C LYS A 685 -5.47 -17.02 -38.87
N ASN A 686 -6.79 -17.19 -38.96
CA ASN A 686 -7.71 -17.30 -37.82
C ASN A 686 -8.62 -18.52 -38.03
N PRO A 687 -8.08 -19.75 -37.97
CA PRO A 687 -8.83 -20.94 -38.32
C PRO A 687 -9.93 -21.25 -37.30
N PRO A 688 -11.06 -21.81 -37.75
CA PRO A 688 -12.18 -22.18 -36.91
C PRO A 688 -11.88 -23.42 -36.07
N THR A 689 -12.54 -23.50 -34.93
CA THR A 689 -12.59 -24.65 -34.04
C THR A 689 -13.99 -24.73 -33.42
N LEU A 690 -14.39 -25.92 -32.99
CA LEU A 690 -15.51 -26.12 -32.09
C LEU A 690 -15.04 -25.99 -30.63
N ASP A 691 -15.64 -25.04 -29.92
CA ASP A 691 -15.55 -24.92 -28.46
C ASP A 691 -16.79 -25.54 -27.82
N ARG A 692 -16.62 -26.22 -26.68
CA ARG A 692 -17.72 -26.86 -25.96
C ARG A 692 -18.52 -25.83 -25.18
N ILE A 693 -19.84 -25.85 -25.31
CA ILE A 693 -20.75 -25.03 -24.51
C ILE A 693 -20.66 -25.48 -23.04
N ASP A 694 -20.88 -26.76 -22.78
CA ASP A 694 -20.66 -27.42 -21.49
C ASP A 694 -19.40 -28.29 -21.53
N ASN A 695 -18.42 -27.96 -20.69
CA ASN A 695 -17.15 -28.69 -20.60
C ASN A 695 -17.24 -30.06 -19.92
N SER A 696 -18.37 -30.39 -19.29
CA SER A 696 -18.64 -31.72 -18.74
C SER A 696 -19.08 -32.72 -19.83
N GLN A 697 -19.59 -32.22 -20.97
CA GLN A 697 -20.11 -33.02 -22.08
C GLN A 697 -19.13 -33.06 -23.28
N GLY A 698 -19.23 -34.10 -24.11
CA GLY A 698 -18.44 -34.24 -25.34
C GLY A 698 -18.84 -33.25 -26.44
N HIS A 699 -18.09 -33.21 -27.53
CA HIS A 699 -18.37 -32.36 -28.70
C HIS A 699 -19.54 -32.88 -29.55
N SER A 700 -20.76 -32.90 -29.01
CA SER A 700 -21.97 -33.15 -29.80
C SER A 700 -22.39 -31.91 -30.58
N LYS A 701 -23.18 -32.08 -31.65
CA LYS A 701 -23.70 -30.94 -32.45
C LYS A 701 -24.43 -29.88 -31.62
N ASN A 702 -25.10 -30.28 -30.54
CA ASN A 702 -25.87 -29.40 -29.67
C ASN A 702 -25.04 -28.80 -28.53
N ASN A 703 -23.79 -29.26 -28.34
CA ASN A 703 -22.90 -28.82 -27.26
C ASN A 703 -21.66 -28.08 -27.80
N VAL A 704 -21.69 -27.60 -29.04
CA VAL A 704 -20.55 -26.90 -29.65
C VAL A 704 -20.95 -25.54 -30.21
N GLN A 705 -19.99 -24.61 -30.15
CA GLN A 705 -20.08 -23.30 -30.78
C GLN A 705 -18.79 -22.99 -31.55
N LEU A 706 -18.90 -22.12 -32.56
CA LEU A 706 -17.74 -21.73 -33.37
C LEU A 706 -16.84 -20.78 -32.59
N ALA A 707 -15.55 -21.11 -32.50
CA ALA A 707 -14.52 -20.30 -31.87
C ALA A 707 -13.24 -20.35 -32.71
N CYS A 708 -12.48 -19.26 -32.77
CA CYS A 708 -11.15 -19.34 -33.34
C CYS A 708 -10.16 -19.99 -32.37
N SER A 709 -9.09 -20.56 -32.91
CA SER A 709 -8.08 -21.27 -32.11
C SER A 709 -7.57 -20.45 -30.91
N TRP A 710 -7.26 -19.16 -31.12
CA TRP A 710 -6.79 -18.29 -30.04
C TRP A 710 -7.83 -18.07 -28.95
N CYS A 711 -9.09 -17.81 -29.32
CA CYS A 711 -10.16 -17.61 -28.35
C CYS A 711 -10.47 -18.90 -27.58
N ASN A 712 -10.48 -20.04 -28.25
CA ASN A 712 -10.73 -21.34 -27.62
C ASN A 712 -9.64 -21.68 -26.59
N VAL A 713 -8.36 -21.50 -26.95
CA VAL A 713 -7.23 -21.63 -26.01
C VAL A 713 -7.35 -20.63 -24.85
N LYS A 714 -7.74 -19.38 -25.14
CA LYS A 714 -7.95 -18.37 -24.11
C LYS A 714 -9.12 -18.73 -23.19
N ARG A 715 -10.21 -19.31 -23.69
CA ARG A 715 -11.32 -19.78 -22.84
C ARG A 715 -10.87 -20.95 -21.97
N GLY A 716 -10.36 -22.03 -22.55
CA GLY A 716 -9.98 -23.22 -21.80
C GLY A 716 -11.16 -23.76 -20.96
N ASN A 717 -11.01 -23.84 -19.64
CA ASN A 717 -12.09 -24.23 -18.73
C ASN A 717 -12.75 -23.04 -18.00
N ARG A 718 -12.43 -21.81 -18.41
CA ARG A 718 -13.03 -20.60 -17.81
C ARG A 718 -14.47 -20.40 -18.28
N ASP A 719 -15.18 -19.58 -17.53
CA ASP A 719 -16.51 -19.10 -17.85
C ASP A 719 -16.54 -18.49 -19.27
N PRO A 720 -17.41 -18.99 -20.17
CA PRO A 720 -17.43 -18.57 -21.57
C PRO A 720 -17.89 -17.11 -21.72
N PHE A 721 -18.84 -16.66 -20.92
CA PHE A 721 -19.37 -15.29 -20.97
C PHE A 721 -18.34 -14.28 -20.50
N ILE A 722 -17.72 -14.51 -19.34
CA ILE A 722 -16.65 -13.65 -18.82
C ILE A 722 -15.49 -13.60 -19.81
N THR A 723 -15.11 -14.75 -20.39
CA THR A 723 -14.05 -14.80 -21.40
C THR A 723 -14.41 -13.98 -22.64
N LYS A 724 -15.63 -14.13 -23.17
CA LYS A 724 -16.13 -13.32 -24.29
C LYS A 724 -16.08 -11.84 -23.95
N GLY A 725 -16.59 -11.46 -22.78
CA GLY A 725 -16.58 -10.09 -22.27
C GLY A 725 -15.18 -9.47 -22.28
N LEU A 726 -14.20 -10.13 -21.66
CA LEU A 726 -12.83 -9.63 -21.59
C LEU A 726 -12.13 -9.56 -22.95
N ILE A 727 -12.40 -10.51 -23.86
CA ILE A 727 -11.87 -10.47 -25.23
C ILE A 727 -12.45 -9.26 -25.99
N GLN A 728 -13.76 -9.09 -25.93
CA GLN A 728 -14.46 -8.00 -26.61
C GLN A 728 -14.07 -6.64 -26.05
N LEU A 729 -13.93 -6.53 -24.74
CA LEU A 729 -13.43 -5.32 -24.09
C LEU A 729 -12.03 -4.94 -24.58
N LYS A 730 -11.12 -5.91 -24.73
CA LYS A 730 -9.78 -5.64 -25.28
C LYS A 730 -9.86 -5.17 -26.74
N ARG A 731 -10.72 -5.79 -27.55
CA ARG A 731 -10.91 -5.37 -28.95
C ARG A 731 -11.52 -3.97 -29.04
N TYR A 732 -12.48 -3.65 -28.19
CA TYR A 732 -13.09 -2.33 -28.08
C TYR A 732 -12.04 -1.26 -27.72
N TYR A 733 -11.20 -1.50 -26.71
CA TYR A 733 -10.12 -0.59 -26.32
C TYR A 733 -9.16 -0.31 -27.49
N LEU A 734 -8.78 -1.36 -28.22
CA LEU A 734 -7.91 -1.22 -29.40
C LEU A 734 -8.61 -0.46 -30.54
N ALA A 735 -9.89 -0.72 -30.80
CA ALA A 735 -10.66 -0.06 -31.85
C ALA A 735 -10.90 1.43 -31.58
N LYS A 736 -11.08 1.80 -30.31
CA LYS A 736 -11.32 3.18 -29.86
C LYS A 736 -10.03 3.95 -29.53
N GLY A 737 -8.86 3.30 -29.56
CA GLY A 737 -7.60 3.91 -29.16
C GLY A 737 -7.52 4.28 -27.68
N LEU A 738 -8.21 3.53 -26.81
CA LEU A 738 -8.24 3.81 -25.38
C LEU A 738 -6.92 3.43 -24.69
N PRO A 739 -6.47 4.20 -23.69
CA PRO A 739 -5.21 3.96 -23.02
C PRO A 739 -5.22 2.63 -22.23
N MET A 740 -4.13 1.87 -22.36
CA MET A 740 -3.87 0.65 -21.59
C MET A 740 -2.55 0.77 -20.81
N PRO A 741 -2.35 0.00 -19.73
CA PRO A 741 -1.11 0.01 -18.96
C PRO A 741 0.12 -0.28 -19.82
N LEU A 742 1.24 0.36 -19.46
CA LEU A 742 2.53 0.13 -20.10
C LEU A 742 3.00 -1.31 -19.89
N THR A 743 3.54 -1.89 -20.95
CA THR A 743 4.16 -3.22 -20.95
C THR A 743 5.67 -3.18 -21.15
N ASP A 744 6.19 -2.02 -21.57
CA ASP A 744 7.59 -1.79 -21.88
C ASP A 744 8.29 -1.06 -20.73
N GLU A 745 9.34 -1.69 -20.20
CA GLU A 745 10.05 -1.24 -19.00
C GLU A 745 10.88 0.02 -19.29
N ASP A 746 11.45 0.13 -20.49
CA ASP A 746 12.18 1.32 -20.94
C ASP A 746 11.26 2.53 -21.02
N THR A 747 10.07 2.37 -21.61
CA THR A 747 9.03 3.40 -21.67
C THR A 747 8.59 3.80 -20.26
N TYR A 748 8.39 2.83 -19.37
CA TYR A 748 8.07 3.12 -17.97
C TYR A 748 9.17 3.94 -17.28
N HIS A 749 10.44 3.58 -17.44
CA HIS A 749 11.56 4.32 -16.85
C HIS A 749 11.83 5.67 -17.50
N LYS A 750 11.46 5.87 -18.77
CA LYS A 750 11.48 7.20 -19.43
C LYS A 750 10.36 8.11 -18.93
N LEU A 751 9.18 7.55 -18.65
CA LEU A 751 8.02 8.32 -18.19
C LEU A 751 8.05 8.60 -16.69
N ARG A 752 8.49 7.63 -15.88
CA ARG A 752 8.47 7.71 -14.40
C ARG A 752 9.16 8.96 -13.81
N PRO A 753 10.35 9.40 -14.26
CA PRO A 753 11.01 10.60 -13.74
C PRO A 753 10.17 11.87 -13.87
N ASN A 754 9.29 11.90 -14.88
CA ASN A 754 8.40 13.03 -15.16
C ASN A 754 7.02 12.87 -14.49
N ILE A 755 6.76 11.74 -13.83
CA ILE A 755 5.55 11.50 -13.05
C ILE A 755 5.87 11.82 -11.58
N THR A 756 5.71 13.09 -11.22
CA THR A 756 5.73 13.54 -9.82
C THR A 756 4.32 13.52 -9.24
N GLY A 757 3.95 12.44 -8.54
CA GLY A 757 2.73 12.42 -7.71
C GLY A 757 1.92 11.12 -7.78
N GLY A 758 1.54 10.61 -6.61
CA GLY A 758 0.40 9.70 -6.47
C GLY A 758 -0.92 10.48 -6.58
N LEU A 759 -1.99 9.80 -6.99
CA LEU A 759 -3.36 10.32 -6.91
C LEU A 759 -3.62 10.86 -5.50
N ALA A 760 -3.85 12.18 -5.41
CA ALA A 760 -4.01 13.03 -4.22
C ALA A 760 -2.71 13.63 -3.64
N ASN A 761 -2.21 14.68 -4.28
CA ASN A 761 -1.58 15.81 -3.57
C ASN A 761 -2.36 17.08 -3.89
N ALA A 762 -3.08 17.59 -2.89
CA ALA A 762 -3.45 19.00 -2.87
C ALA A 762 -2.18 19.79 -2.56
N PHE A 763 -1.69 20.57 -3.52
CA PHE A 763 -0.62 21.52 -3.24
C PHE A 763 -1.19 22.68 -2.43
N HIS A 764 -0.80 22.80 -1.17
CA HIS A 764 -0.92 24.07 -0.46
C HIS A 764 0.08 25.04 -1.07
N ARG A 765 -0.39 25.91 -1.98
CA ARG A 765 0.39 27.07 -2.43
C ARG A 765 0.30 28.14 -1.34
N TYR A 766 1.46 28.59 -0.87
CA TYR A 766 1.56 29.78 -0.02
C TYR A 766 1.28 31.00 -0.89
N ASN A 767 0.10 31.59 -0.74
CA ASN A 767 -0.29 32.82 -1.44
C ASN A 767 -0.30 33.96 -0.42
N VAL A 768 0.58 34.95 -0.64
CA VAL A 768 0.53 36.23 0.08
C VAL A 768 -0.12 37.24 -0.85
N LYS A 769 -1.23 37.82 -0.37
CA LYS A 769 -1.98 38.84 -1.10
C LYS A 769 -1.02 39.98 -1.47
N ASP A 770 -1.04 40.38 -2.74
CA ASP A 770 -0.25 41.47 -3.32
C ASP A 770 1.28 41.23 -3.47
N GLU A 771 1.79 40.04 -3.10
CA GLU A 771 3.19 39.64 -3.33
C GLU A 771 3.33 38.53 -4.38
N THR A 772 2.40 37.57 -4.42
CA THR A 772 2.49 36.42 -5.33
C THR A 772 1.69 36.68 -6.61
N GLN A 773 2.37 36.96 -7.73
CA GLN A 773 1.73 37.11 -9.05
C GLN A 773 1.46 35.75 -9.71
N ILE A 774 0.21 35.52 -10.14
CA ILE A 774 -0.18 34.32 -10.89
C ILE A 774 0.28 34.49 -12.34
N ASN A 775 1.43 33.93 -12.69
CA ASN A 775 1.86 33.85 -14.08
C ASN A 775 0.99 32.83 -14.83
N LYS A 776 0.21 33.29 -15.81
CA LYS A 776 -0.40 32.41 -16.81
C LYS A 776 0.72 31.69 -17.58
N LEU A 777 0.63 30.36 -17.65
CA LEU A 777 1.53 29.53 -18.46
C LEU A 777 1.50 30.02 -19.92
N LYS A 778 2.65 30.48 -20.44
CA LYS A 778 2.84 30.74 -21.87
C LYS A 778 3.53 29.55 -22.52
N PHE A 779 3.03 29.20 -23.70
CA PHE A 779 3.53 28.12 -24.54
C PHE A 779 4.80 28.60 -25.25
N GLU A 780 5.96 28.07 -24.87
CA GLU A 780 7.18 28.16 -25.68
C GLU A 780 7.66 26.75 -26.01
N GLY A 781 8.00 26.55 -27.28
CA GLY A 781 8.15 25.25 -27.90
C GLY A 781 9.13 24.33 -27.18
N GLN A 782 8.65 23.10 -26.99
CA GLN A 782 9.37 21.85 -26.73
C GLN A 782 9.49 21.30 -25.30
N TYR A 783 9.08 21.99 -24.24
CA TYR A 783 9.01 21.35 -22.91
C TYR A 783 7.82 21.83 -22.10
N ILE A 784 6.97 20.89 -21.67
CA ILE A 784 5.95 21.11 -20.63
C ILE A 784 6.57 20.65 -19.31
N GLY A 785 7.01 21.61 -18.50
CA GLY A 785 7.19 21.42 -17.05
C GLY A 785 5.86 21.73 -16.35
N TYR A 786 5.45 20.85 -15.45
CA TYR A 786 4.21 20.97 -14.67
C TYR A 786 4.32 21.99 -13.53
#